data_AF-A0A940A5G2-F1
#
_entry.id   AF-A0A940A5G2-F1
#
_cell.length_a   1.000
_cell.length_b   1.000
_cell.length_c   1.000
_cell.angle_alpha   90.00
_cell.angle_beta   90.00
_cell.angle_gamma   90.00
#
_symmetry.space_group_name_H-M   'P 1'
#
loop_
_entity.id
_entity.type
_entity.pdbx_description
1 polymer ?
#
loop_
_entity_poly.entity_id
_entity_poly.type
_entity_poly.pdbx_seq_one_letter_code
_entity_poly.pdbx_strand_id
1 'polypeptide(L)'
;MNLRIKITQQRFHHLAVVLTLLFGGYAFTACQDKVDESNMYTFTGKLMSGYLETDENLSDFLYLVKRVKLSDASESKVYDLLSARGNFTCFAPTNEAVENYLDSLYNTTGYDITLTPDSTAEFIVNNCLIDHENSPALMSTEFMEGTIERQSFAGRFVTINFDTIAGGRTAVYIDKYSRITASDIEVENGVLHKVNKVVAPTTSSLSSLIEATENLQVFSNLLKVTGYAETLNASFRDMDYERNHPETGLGCPTETGETPVPTPAHRDTGFTAFVESDSVFEQAFGIVLEKENGQIINWEEVFPIIEQKCEEFYPDAKSDDYRSDENAVHQFVGYHLTNRSVAWNYLLIHYNEQGYGYRIPENLAIDVWCYYPTLTQDRILKLMEGKQIQGKRINRYVSERNWKNFAEVTVPREGILIHNDGDNAALNGYFYTIDDILVYDDDVPNKVLNERMRYDICDLLPEQMSSGYRRITAGSAAKGMNIPAGYHSTMHASSESRVVFLPAFGYSWANYQGDEYNIVGQYDVTIELPHVPYFGTYEFRIGMQNVADRRGMCQLYFGTNPKNLEAIGQPLDMRIYGENPQIEWEEDSRDDEDYNTEIEKRMRIHGYMKAPRYFGTGSSTATTDNFRNNNRVFRRIAYTGTFDPHKTYYLRMKSVLENTSTQLFIDYFEWCPKSVYNGVDEEDDW
;
A
#
# COMPACT_ATOMS: atom_id res chain seq x y z
N MET A 1 75.98 7.30 -49.07
CA MET A 1 76.30 8.12 -50.25
C MET A 1 75.98 7.30 -51.47
N ASN A 2 75.10 7.81 -52.35
CA ASN A 2 74.72 7.22 -53.65
C ASN A 2 73.93 5.90 -53.57
N LEU A 3 72.85 5.67 -54.32
CA LEU A 3 72.37 6.32 -55.53
C LEU A 3 70.86 6.05 -55.70
N ARG A 4 70.15 7.03 -56.30
CA ARG A 4 68.77 6.95 -56.85
C ARG A 4 68.61 5.73 -57.77
N ILE A 5 67.43 5.14 -57.93
CA ILE A 5 66.44 5.51 -58.97
C ILE A 5 65.05 4.90 -58.66
N LYS A 6 64.03 5.76 -58.75
CA LYS A 6 62.58 5.59 -59.02
C LYS A 6 62.02 4.17 -59.14
N ILE A 7 60.87 3.92 -58.48
CA ILE A 7 59.59 3.56 -59.11
C ILE A 7 58.45 4.00 -58.18
N THR A 8 57.50 4.72 -58.77
CA THR A 8 56.26 5.22 -58.18
C THR A 8 55.18 4.14 -58.34
N GLN A 9 54.58 3.64 -57.26
CA GLN A 9 53.14 3.29 -57.15
C GLN A 9 52.84 2.61 -55.81
N GLN A 10 51.69 3.01 -55.23
CA GLN A 10 50.91 2.29 -54.22
C GLN A 10 51.41 2.28 -52.76
N ARG A 11 51.05 3.37 -52.07
CA ARG A 11 50.58 3.34 -50.68
C ARG A 11 49.35 2.43 -50.56
N PHE A 12 49.55 1.11 -50.53
CA PHE A 12 48.56 0.08 -50.17
C PHE A 12 49.34 -1.23 -49.99
N HIS A 13 50.01 -1.47 -48.86
CA HIS A 13 50.50 -2.83 -48.48
C HIS A 13 51.06 -2.98 -47.05
N HIS A 14 50.79 -2.06 -46.11
CA HIS A 14 51.20 -2.25 -44.70
C HIS A 14 50.03 -2.32 -43.71
N LEU A 15 48.86 -2.69 -44.21
CA LEU A 15 47.68 -3.07 -43.41
C LEU A 15 47.25 -4.49 -43.78
N ALA A 16 48.18 -5.46 -43.79
CA ALA A 16 47.89 -6.86 -44.16
C ALA A 16 48.92 -7.88 -43.65
N VAL A 17 49.66 -7.61 -42.55
CA VAL A 17 50.63 -8.57 -41.97
C VAL A 17 50.43 -8.79 -40.46
N VAL A 18 49.39 -8.21 -39.85
CA VAL A 18 49.06 -8.43 -38.42
C VAL A 18 47.79 -9.28 -38.22
N LEU A 19 47.07 -9.60 -39.29
CA LEU A 19 46.03 -10.62 -39.29
C LEU A 19 46.34 -11.60 -40.42
N THR A 20 46.79 -12.81 -40.09
CA THR A 20 46.59 -14.11 -40.79
C THR A 20 47.80 -15.02 -40.51
N LEU A 21 47.93 -15.47 -39.26
CA LEU A 21 48.53 -16.77 -38.92
C LEU A 21 47.65 -17.40 -37.82
N LEU A 22 46.37 -17.53 -38.14
CA LEU A 22 45.41 -18.44 -37.52
C LEU A 22 45.31 -19.65 -38.46
N PHE A 23 45.93 -20.78 -38.12
CA PHE A 23 45.48 -22.12 -38.49
C PHE A 23 46.31 -23.18 -37.76
N GLY A 24 45.65 -24.02 -36.95
CA GLY A 24 46.09 -25.39 -36.69
C GLY A 24 46.49 -25.77 -35.27
N GLY A 25 45.52 -26.26 -34.48
CA GLY A 25 45.52 -27.62 -33.94
C GLY A 25 46.53 -28.07 -32.86
N TYR A 26 45.96 -28.32 -31.67
CA TYR A 26 46.18 -29.47 -30.77
C TYR A 26 47.49 -29.67 -29.97
N ALA A 27 47.26 -29.69 -28.64
CA ALA A 27 47.63 -30.72 -27.66
C ALA A 27 48.88 -30.55 -26.74
N PHE A 28 48.54 -30.34 -25.45
CA PHE A 28 49.11 -30.89 -24.21
C PHE A 28 50.61 -30.73 -23.89
N THR A 29 50.93 -29.98 -22.81
CA THR A 29 51.37 -30.49 -21.48
C THR A 29 51.15 -29.40 -20.40
N ALA A 30 50.19 -29.57 -19.49
CA ALA A 30 50.40 -29.89 -18.06
C ALA A 30 51.21 -28.86 -17.24
N CYS A 31 50.52 -27.85 -16.69
CA CYS A 31 50.84 -27.31 -15.36
C CYS A 31 49.74 -27.78 -14.42
N GLN A 32 50.12 -28.57 -13.40
CA GLN A 32 49.25 -28.94 -12.29
C GLN A 32 49.05 -27.70 -11.41
N ASP A 33 47.95 -26.99 -11.60
CA ASP A 33 47.34 -26.27 -10.48
C ASP A 33 46.43 -27.26 -9.77
N LYS A 34 46.89 -27.73 -8.60
CA LYS A 34 45.98 -28.34 -7.63
C LYS A 34 45.04 -27.23 -7.17
N VAL A 35 43.89 -27.14 -7.83
CA VAL A 35 42.74 -26.42 -7.29
C VAL A 35 42.42 -27.11 -5.97
N ASP A 36 42.49 -26.35 -4.89
CA ASP A 36 42.01 -26.79 -3.60
C ASP A 36 40.49 -26.97 -3.70
N GLU A 37 40.06 -28.23 -3.86
CA GLU A 37 38.64 -28.60 -3.93
C GLU A 37 37.88 -28.33 -2.63
N SER A 38 38.55 -27.88 -1.55
CA SER A 38 37.90 -27.55 -0.28
C SER A 38 37.08 -26.25 -0.27
N ASN A 39 37.08 -25.49 -1.37
CA ASN A 39 36.27 -24.27 -1.52
C ASN A 39 35.29 -24.30 -2.71
N MET A 40 35.05 -25.46 -3.33
CA MET A 40 33.78 -25.66 -4.02
C MET A 40 32.76 -26.12 -2.99
N TYR A 41 31.95 -25.20 -2.47
CA TYR A 41 30.61 -25.59 -2.06
C TYR A 41 29.91 -26.11 -3.32
N THR A 42 30.00 -27.43 -3.57
CA THR A 42 29.09 -28.08 -4.50
C THR A 42 27.72 -28.03 -3.82
N PHE A 43 26.92 -27.04 -4.20
CA PHE A 43 25.52 -27.00 -3.83
C PHE A 43 24.89 -28.33 -4.25
N THR A 44 24.43 -29.07 -3.25
CA THR A 44 23.75 -30.38 -3.37
C THR A 44 22.24 -30.20 -3.15
N GLY A 45 21.78 -28.95 -3.11
CA GLY A 45 20.38 -28.59 -2.86
C GLY A 45 19.51 -28.95 -4.06
N LYS A 46 18.24 -29.26 -3.78
CA LYS A 46 17.23 -29.41 -4.83
C LYS A 46 16.55 -28.06 -5.02
N LEU A 47 16.16 -27.74 -6.25
CA LEU A 47 15.18 -26.69 -6.53
C LEU A 47 13.80 -27.13 -6.00
N MET A 48 12.89 -26.18 -5.80
CA MET A 48 11.52 -26.43 -5.33
C MET A 48 10.81 -27.50 -6.17
N SER A 49 10.90 -27.40 -7.50
CA SER A 49 10.33 -28.42 -8.40
C SER A 49 10.92 -29.81 -8.17
N GLY A 50 12.25 -29.90 -8.04
CA GLY A 50 12.95 -31.16 -7.75
C GLY A 50 12.63 -31.72 -6.36
N TYR A 51 12.32 -30.89 -5.38
CA TYR A 51 11.82 -31.36 -4.08
C TYR A 51 10.42 -31.97 -4.22
N LEU A 52 9.50 -31.26 -4.88
CA LEU A 52 8.13 -31.74 -5.14
C LEU A 52 8.12 -33.08 -5.90
N GLU A 53 9.05 -33.31 -6.82
CA GLU A 53 9.16 -34.59 -7.55
C GLU A 53 9.58 -35.77 -6.66
N THR A 54 10.23 -35.50 -5.53
CA THR A 54 10.77 -36.54 -4.65
C THR A 54 9.92 -36.83 -3.42
N ASP A 55 8.95 -35.98 -3.11
CA ASP A 55 8.04 -36.19 -1.99
C ASP A 55 6.71 -36.79 -2.46
N GLU A 56 6.51 -38.08 -2.18
CA GLU A 56 5.29 -38.79 -2.58
C GLU A 56 4.02 -38.18 -1.98
N ASN A 57 4.10 -37.45 -0.86
CA ASN A 57 2.93 -36.80 -0.25
C ASN A 57 2.55 -35.46 -0.91
N LEU A 58 3.30 -35.00 -1.92
CA LEU A 58 3.06 -33.76 -2.66
C LEU A 58 2.81 -34.01 -4.15
N SER A 59 2.60 -35.28 -4.57
CA SER A 59 2.40 -35.66 -5.97
C SER A 59 1.18 -35.00 -6.60
N ASP A 60 0.11 -34.80 -5.83
CA ASP A 60 -1.14 -34.19 -6.31
C ASP A 60 -0.95 -32.69 -6.54
N PHE A 61 -0.27 -32.03 -5.61
CA PHE A 61 0.09 -30.62 -5.78
C PHE A 61 1.05 -30.43 -6.97
N LEU A 62 2.07 -31.29 -7.11
CA LEU A 62 2.98 -31.29 -8.26
C LEU A 62 2.23 -31.47 -9.59
N TYR A 63 1.21 -32.34 -9.63
CA TYR A 63 0.39 -32.53 -10.82
C TYR A 63 -0.30 -31.22 -11.25
N LEU A 64 -0.86 -30.47 -10.29
CA LEU A 64 -1.47 -29.17 -10.56
C LEU A 64 -0.42 -28.13 -11.00
N VAL A 65 0.73 -28.05 -10.30
CA VAL A 65 1.85 -27.16 -10.63
C VAL A 65 2.37 -27.35 -12.06
N LYS A 66 2.36 -28.59 -12.57
CA LYS A 66 2.75 -28.92 -13.96
C LYS A 66 1.70 -28.50 -15.01
N ARG A 67 0.46 -28.21 -14.60
CA ARG A 67 -0.64 -27.80 -15.50
C ARG A 67 -0.81 -26.29 -15.59
N VAL A 68 -0.69 -25.60 -14.46
CA VAL A 68 -0.98 -24.16 -14.32
C VAL A 68 0.03 -23.31 -15.09
N LYS A 69 -0.48 -22.39 -15.92
CA LYS A 69 0.32 -21.40 -16.66
C LYS A 69 0.73 -20.23 -15.76
N LEU A 70 1.85 -19.57 -16.09
CA LEU A 70 2.27 -18.36 -15.38
C LEU A 70 1.35 -17.16 -15.64
N SER A 71 0.81 -17.07 -16.85
CA SER A 71 -0.17 -16.05 -17.24
C SER A 71 -0.91 -16.52 -18.50
N ASP A 72 -2.03 -15.88 -18.82
CA ASP A 72 -2.78 -16.14 -20.05
C ASP A 72 -1.95 -15.93 -21.32
N ALA A 73 -0.95 -15.03 -21.25
CA ALA A 73 -0.05 -14.70 -22.35
C ALA A 73 1.17 -15.64 -22.47
N SER A 74 1.41 -16.49 -21.47
CA SER A 74 2.59 -17.36 -21.40
C SER A 74 2.24 -18.84 -21.62
N GLU A 75 3.08 -19.55 -22.36
CA GLU A 75 3.01 -21.02 -22.44
C GLU A 75 3.80 -21.70 -21.32
N SER A 76 4.62 -20.94 -20.58
CA SER A 76 5.37 -21.45 -19.44
C SER A 76 4.45 -21.79 -18.28
N LYS A 77 4.81 -22.86 -17.57
CA LYS A 77 4.07 -23.37 -16.42
C LYS A 77 4.70 -22.88 -15.12
N VAL A 78 3.93 -22.90 -14.03
CA VAL A 78 4.44 -22.64 -12.68
C VAL A 78 5.59 -23.61 -12.35
N TYR A 79 5.52 -24.84 -12.83
CA TYR A 79 6.63 -25.80 -12.74
C TYR A 79 7.96 -25.28 -13.32
N ASP A 80 7.92 -24.59 -14.46
CA ASP A 80 9.13 -24.08 -15.11
C ASP A 80 9.76 -22.97 -14.27
N LEU A 81 8.92 -22.12 -13.66
CA LEU A 81 9.37 -21.08 -12.73
C LEU A 81 10.00 -21.66 -11.46
N LEU A 82 9.36 -22.66 -10.85
CA LEU A 82 9.89 -23.35 -9.67
C LEU A 82 11.15 -24.19 -9.98
N SER A 83 11.48 -24.37 -11.26
CA SER A 83 12.71 -24.99 -11.76
C SER A 83 13.78 -23.96 -12.15
N ALA A 84 13.51 -22.67 -11.97
CA ALA A 84 14.44 -21.58 -12.21
C ALA A 84 14.94 -20.97 -10.90
N ARG A 85 15.95 -20.09 -11.01
CA ARG A 85 16.42 -19.29 -9.87
C ARG A 85 15.35 -18.28 -9.47
N GLY A 86 15.17 -18.10 -8.17
CA GLY A 86 14.22 -17.17 -7.56
C GLY A 86 14.21 -17.37 -6.04
N ASN A 87 13.36 -16.65 -5.33
CA ASN A 87 13.13 -16.83 -3.90
C ASN A 87 11.64 -16.98 -3.66
N PHE A 88 11.17 -18.21 -3.50
CA PHE A 88 9.75 -18.52 -3.35
C PHE A 88 9.44 -19.04 -1.96
N THR A 89 8.33 -18.60 -1.37
CA THR A 89 7.71 -19.29 -0.24
C THR A 89 6.55 -20.12 -0.76
N CYS A 90 6.55 -21.43 -0.51
CA CYS A 90 5.51 -22.34 -0.95
C CYS A 90 4.80 -23.02 0.23
N PHE A 91 3.50 -22.77 0.39
CA PHE A 91 2.64 -23.50 1.32
C PHE A 91 2.03 -24.72 0.61
N ALA A 92 2.84 -25.77 0.43
CA ALA A 92 2.47 -26.93 -0.37
C ALA A 92 1.44 -27.84 0.35
N PRO A 93 0.21 -27.99 -0.17
CA PRO A 93 -0.77 -28.91 0.41
C PRO A 93 -0.37 -30.37 0.20
N THR A 94 -0.57 -31.20 1.22
CA THR A 94 -0.42 -32.66 1.10
C THR A 94 -1.46 -33.26 0.15
N ASN A 95 -1.24 -34.45 -0.38
CA ASN A 95 -2.21 -35.16 -1.22
C ASN A 95 -3.59 -35.25 -0.53
N GLU A 96 -3.63 -35.63 0.75
CA GLU A 96 -4.86 -35.65 1.56
C GLU A 96 -5.54 -34.26 1.62
N ALA A 97 -4.77 -33.18 1.63
CA ALA A 97 -5.31 -31.83 1.64
C ALA A 97 -5.97 -31.46 0.30
N VAL A 98 -5.33 -31.82 -0.82
CA VAL A 98 -5.85 -31.62 -2.17
C VAL A 98 -7.11 -32.47 -2.40
N GLU A 99 -7.07 -33.75 -2.06
CA GLU A 99 -8.21 -34.66 -2.16
C GLU A 99 -9.41 -34.14 -1.37
N ASN A 100 -9.22 -33.83 -0.08
CA ASN A 100 -10.29 -33.30 0.77
C ASN A 100 -10.88 -31.99 0.22
N TYR A 101 -10.05 -31.12 -0.36
CA TYR A 101 -10.52 -29.87 -0.96
C TYR A 101 -11.38 -30.11 -2.21
N LEU A 102 -10.91 -30.98 -3.13
CA LEU A 102 -11.65 -31.31 -4.36
C LEU A 102 -12.95 -32.07 -4.05
N ASP A 103 -12.92 -33.00 -3.11
CA ASP A 103 -14.09 -33.72 -2.62
C ASP A 103 -15.15 -32.77 -2.07
N SER A 104 -14.73 -31.81 -1.24
CA SER A 104 -15.62 -30.78 -0.70
C SER A 104 -16.16 -29.85 -1.80
N LEU A 105 -15.33 -29.44 -2.75
CA LEU A 105 -15.71 -28.51 -3.81
C LEU A 105 -16.74 -29.12 -4.77
N TYR A 106 -16.60 -30.41 -5.09
CA TYR A 106 -17.49 -31.13 -6.02
C TYR A 106 -18.53 -32.01 -5.33
N ASN A 107 -18.62 -31.94 -3.99
CA ASN A 107 -19.53 -32.72 -3.16
C ASN A 107 -19.51 -34.22 -3.52
N THR A 108 -18.31 -34.78 -3.61
CA THR A 108 -18.04 -36.19 -3.93
C THR A 108 -16.99 -36.77 -2.98
N THR A 109 -16.72 -38.06 -3.08
CA THR A 109 -15.60 -38.71 -2.37
C THR A 109 -14.64 -39.32 -3.39
N GLY A 110 -13.35 -39.06 -3.24
CA GLY A 110 -12.29 -39.52 -4.15
C GLY A 110 -12.39 -38.89 -5.55
N TYR A 111 -12.55 -37.57 -5.63
CA TYR A 111 -12.58 -36.82 -6.88
C TYR A 111 -11.31 -37.10 -7.71
N ASP A 112 -11.50 -37.46 -8.98
CA ASP A 112 -10.37 -37.69 -9.88
C ASP A 112 -9.70 -36.35 -10.25
N ILE A 113 -8.51 -36.12 -9.71
CA ILE A 113 -7.71 -34.90 -9.92
C ILE A 113 -7.48 -34.59 -11.41
N THR A 114 -7.51 -35.59 -12.30
CA THR A 114 -7.35 -35.37 -13.75
C THR A 114 -8.53 -34.65 -14.39
N LEU A 115 -9.69 -34.63 -13.72
CA LEU A 115 -10.90 -33.92 -14.14
C LEU A 115 -10.94 -32.47 -13.62
N THR A 116 -10.00 -32.08 -12.75
CA THR A 116 -9.94 -30.72 -12.17
C THR A 116 -9.87 -29.68 -13.30
N PRO A 117 -10.80 -28.70 -13.37
CA PRO A 117 -10.73 -27.59 -14.32
C PRO A 117 -9.47 -26.74 -14.11
N ASP A 118 -8.96 -26.12 -15.18
CA ASP A 118 -7.75 -25.30 -15.11
C ASP A 118 -7.89 -24.13 -14.13
N SER A 119 -9.06 -23.50 -14.05
CA SER A 119 -9.34 -22.43 -13.07
C SER A 119 -9.24 -22.88 -11.61
N THR A 120 -9.61 -24.14 -11.33
CA THR A 120 -9.49 -24.72 -9.98
C THR A 120 -8.04 -25.07 -9.67
N ALA A 121 -7.31 -25.59 -10.66
CA ALA A 121 -5.88 -25.85 -10.52
C ALA A 121 -5.09 -24.54 -10.28
N GLU A 122 -5.38 -23.50 -11.06
CA GLU A 122 -4.84 -22.15 -10.91
C GLU A 122 -5.11 -21.59 -9.52
N PHE A 123 -6.36 -21.68 -9.05
CA PHE A 123 -6.72 -21.23 -7.71
C PHE A 123 -5.89 -21.94 -6.62
N ILE A 124 -5.78 -23.28 -6.67
CA ILE A 124 -5.01 -24.04 -5.68
C ILE A 124 -3.53 -23.64 -5.70
N VAL A 125 -2.91 -23.59 -6.89
CA VAL A 125 -1.47 -23.33 -7.03
C VAL A 125 -1.11 -21.89 -6.69
N ASN A 126 -1.87 -20.91 -7.21
CA ASN A 126 -1.51 -19.50 -7.09
C ASN A 126 -1.69 -18.95 -5.67
N ASN A 127 -2.63 -19.48 -4.88
CA ASN A 127 -2.76 -19.09 -3.46
C ASN A 127 -1.65 -19.70 -2.58
N CYS A 128 -1.00 -20.78 -3.02
CA CYS A 128 0.04 -21.46 -2.24
C CYS A 128 1.46 -20.92 -2.46
N LEU A 129 1.65 -19.94 -3.36
CA LEU A 129 2.96 -19.45 -3.78
C LEU A 129 3.09 -17.94 -3.57
N ILE A 130 4.23 -17.52 -3.03
CA ILE A 130 4.63 -16.12 -2.88
C ILE A 130 6.01 -15.95 -3.51
N ASP A 131 6.16 -14.98 -4.42
CA ASP A 131 7.45 -14.57 -4.97
C ASP A 131 8.03 -13.44 -4.12
N HIS A 132 9.23 -13.66 -3.60
CA HIS A 132 9.98 -12.64 -2.84
C HIS A 132 10.96 -11.87 -3.73
N GLU A 133 11.02 -12.20 -5.02
CA GLU A 133 11.93 -11.64 -6.01
C GLU A 133 13.40 -11.70 -5.51
N ASN A 134 13.94 -10.55 -5.12
CA ASN A 134 15.30 -10.37 -4.63
C ASN A 134 15.41 -10.48 -3.10
N SER A 135 14.29 -10.58 -2.38
CA SER A 135 14.26 -10.76 -0.92
C SER A 135 14.27 -12.23 -0.54
N PRO A 136 14.77 -12.59 0.67
CA PRO A 136 14.71 -13.97 1.15
C PRO A 136 13.27 -14.49 1.22
N ALA A 137 13.09 -15.78 0.94
CA ALA A 137 11.86 -16.49 1.24
C ALA A 137 11.69 -16.66 2.76
N LEU A 138 10.45 -16.82 3.21
CA LEU A 138 10.10 -16.76 4.63
C LEU A 138 10.27 -18.11 5.32
N MET A 139 11.12 -18.12 6.34
CA MET A 139 11.18 -19.18 7.35
C MET A 139 10.09 -19.00 8.40
N SER A 140 9.76 -20.06 9.13
CA SER A 140 8.79 -20.04 10.22
C SER A 140 9.19 -19.10 11.35
N THR A 141 10.48 -18.83 11.52
CA THR A 141 11.03 -17.86 12.48
C THR A 141 10.80 -16.41 12.09
N GLU A 142 10.48 -16.14 10.82
CA GLU A 142 10.18 -14.80 10.30
C GLU A 142 8.68 -14.51 10.29
N PHE A 143 7.86 -15.51 10.62
CA PHE A 143 6.43 -15.33 10.72
C PHE A 143 6.06 -14.48 11.93
N MET A 144 5.28 -13.44 11.63
CA MET A 144 4.60 -12.60 12.61
C MET A 144 3.10 -12.77 12.42
N GLU A 145 2.33 -12.67 13.50
CA GLU A 145 0.87 -12.77 13.40
C GLU A 145 0.32 -11.65 12.52
N GLY A 146 -0.63 -12.00 11.66
CA GLY A 146 -1.25 -11.07 10.70
C GLY A 146 -0.78 -11.28 9.25
N THR A 147 -0.91 -10.23 8.44
CA THR A 147 -0.70 -10.28 6.99
C THR A 147 0.78 -10.29 6.60
N ILE A 148 1.16 -11.21 5.70
CA ILE A 148 2.45 -11.24 5.02
C ILE A 148 2.56 -10.04 4.05
N GLU A 149 3.72 -9.38 4.00
CA GLU A 149 3.89 -8.13 3.24
C GLU A 149 3.75 -8.26 1.71
N ARG A 150 3.81 -9.49 1.20
CA ARG A 150 3.73 -9.82 -0.23
C ARG A 150 2.46 -10.62 -0.48
N GLN A 151 1.79 -10.28 -1.57
CA GLN A 151 0.68 -11.06 -2.06
C GLN A 151 1.16 -12.40 -2.63
N SER A 152 0.29 -13.40 -2.56
CA SER A 152 0.42 -14.64 -3.33
C SER A 152 0.32 -14.39 -4.83
N PHE A 153 0.60 -15.40 -5.65
CA PHE A 153 0.42 -15.35 -7.11
C PHE A 153 -1.04 -15.08 -7.51
N ALA A 154 -2.00 -15.31 -6.60
CA ALA A 154 -3.40 -14.95 -6.83
C ALA A 154 -3.65 -13.43 -6.70
N GLY A 155 -2.64 -12.64 -6.31
CA GLY A 155 -2.78 -11.23 -5.98
C GLY A 155 -3.57 -11.02 -4.68
N ARG A 156 -3.45 -11.96 -3.74
CA ARG A 156 -4.10 -11.91 -2.43
C ARG A 156 -3.11 -11.99 -1.31
N PHE A 157 -3.32 -11.19 -0.28
CA PHE A 157 -2.54 -11.26 0.94
C PHE A 157 -2.83 -12.55 1.69
N VAL A 158 -1.76 -13.18 2.18
CA VAL A 158 -1.82 -14.38 3.02
C VAL A 158 -1.63 -13.95 4.46
N THR A 159 -2.36 -14.57 5.38
CA THR A 159 -2.28 -14.28 6.81
C THR A 159 -1.67 -15.45 7.59
N ILE A 160 -0.89 -15.11 8.62
CA ILE A 160 -0.35 -16.05 9.59
C ILE A 160 -1.11 -15.92 10.90
N ASN A 161 -1.50 -17.07 11.46
CA ASN A 161 -2.08 -17.19 12.79
C ASN A 161 -1.29 -18.20 13.61
N PHE A 162 -1.17 -17.97 14.92
CA PHE A 162 -0.57 -18.91 15.85
C PHE A 162 -1.65 -19.47 16.79
N ASP A 163 -1.65 -20.78 17.00
CA ASP A 163 -2.55 -21.45 17.94
C ASP A 163 -1.81 -22.56 18.69
N THR A 164 -2.43 -23.13 19.71
CA THR A 164 -1.88 -24.23 20.52
C THR A 164 -2.60 -25.53 20.19
N ILE A 165 -1.85 -26.52 19.70
CA ILE A 165 -2.38 -27.88 19.48
C ILE A 165 -2.23 -28.76 20.73
N ALA A 166 -2.91 -29.91 20.71
CA ALA A 166 -2.86 -30.90 21.78
C ALA A 166 -1.41 -31.21 22.21
N GLY A 167 -1.16 -31.09 23.52
CA GLY A 167 0.19 -31.24 24.10
C GLY A 167 0.93 -29.91 24.31
N GLY A 168 0.29 -28.76 24.10
CA GLY A 168 0.84 -27.44 24.44
C GLY A 168 1.91 -26.93 23.45
N ARG A 169 1.94 -27.49 22.23
CA ARG A 169 2.86 -27.05 21.18
C ARG A 169 2.20 -25.95 20.36
N THR A 170 2.94 -24.88 20.10
CA THR A 170 2.54 -23.84 19.15
C THR A 170 2.47 -24.44 17.75
N ALA A 171 1.42 -24.09 17.01
CA ALA A 171 1.21 -24.44 15.62
C ALA A 171 0.94 -23.16 14.82
N VAL A 172 1.41 -23.15 13.58
CA VAL A 172 1.23 -22.05 12.64
C VAL A 172 0.13 -22.43 11.65
N TYR A 173 -0.80 -21.50 11.43
CA TYR A 173 -1.90 -21.62 10.49
C TYR A 173 -1.79 -20.52 9.42
N ILE A 174 -2.04 -20.91 8.19
CA ILE A 174 -2.14 -20.02 7.04
C ILE A 174 -3.62 -19.77 6.76
N ASP A 175 -4.01 -18.50 6.66
CA ASP A 175 -5.40 -18.07 6.50
C ASP A 175 -6.35 -18.77 7.47
N LYS A 176 -5.96 -18.85 8.75
CA LYS A 176 -6.70 -19.49 9.87
C LYS A 176 -6.95 -21.01 9.76
N TYR A 177 -6.92 -21.58 8.56
CA TYR A 177 -7.38 -22.94 8.30
C TYR A 177 -6.26 -23.94 8.03
N SER A 178 -5.19 -23.52 7.37
CA SER A 178 -4.18 -24.40 6.79
C SER A 178 -2.98 -24.52 7.72
N ARG A 179 -2.95 -25.59 8.53
CA ARG A 179 -1.89 -25.81 9.52
C ARG A 179 -0.62 -26.30 8.84
N ILE A 180 0.51 -25.69 9.18
CA ILE A 180 1.83 -26.20 8.79
C ILE A 180 2.12 -27.51 9.51
N THR A 181 2.38 -28.58 8.76
CA THR A 181 2.72 -29.92 9.26
C THR A 181 4.21 -30.21 9.24
N ALA A 182 4.95 -29.57 8.33
CA ALA A 182 6.40 -29.54 8.29
C ALA A 182 6.85 -28.16 7.78
N SER A 183 7.63 -27.43 8.57
CA SER A 183 8.13 -26.11 8.23
C SER A 183 9.58 -26.16 7.74
N ASP A 184 10.03 -25.06 7.14
CA ASP A 184 11.44 -24.74 6.91
C ASP A 184 12.18 -25.75 6.03
N ILE A 185 11.50 -26.28 5.00
CA ILE A 185 12.13 -27.13 4.00
C ILE A 185 12.85 -26.21 3.01
N GLU A 186 14.14 -26.00 3.26
CA GLU A 186 14.99 -25.16 2.42
C GLU A 186 15.30 -25.82 1.08
N VAL A 187 15.11 -25.05 0.00
CA VAL A 187 15.44 -25.40 -1.38
C VAL A 187 16.29 -24.30 -1.99
N GLU A 188 16.98 -24.56 -3.11
CA GLU A 188 17.92 -23.59 -3.69
C GLU A 188 17.27 -22.27 -4.11
N ASN A 189 15.97 -22.29 -4.40
CA ASN A 189 15.19 -21.15 -4.84
C ASN A 189 14.07 -20.75 -3.85
N GLY A 190 14.24 -21.05 -2.55
CA GLY A 190 13.31 -20.58 -1.52
C GLY A 190 13.04 -21.57 -0.38
N VAL A 191 11.83 -21.53 0.17
CA VAL A 191 11.41 -22.31 1.34
C VAL A 191 10.04 -22.94 1.08
N LEU A 192 9.90 -24.22 1.41
CA LEU A 192 8.63 -24.94 1.38
C LEU A 192 8.14 -25.24 2.79
N HIS A 193 6.85 -25.02 3.02
CA HIS A 193 6.12 -25.41 4.22
C HIS A 193 4.98 -26.33 3.80
N LYS A 194 4.92 -27.55 4.33
CA LYS A 194 3.81 -28.46 4.05
C LYS A 194 2.60 -28.07 4.88
N VAL A 195 1.42 -28.05 4.27
CA VAL A 195 0.15 -27.72 4.95
C VAL A 195 -0.86 -28.85 4.83
N ASN A 196 -1.70 -29.01 5.86
CA ASN A 196 -2.72 -30.07 5.93
C ASN A 196 -4.05 -29.71 5.25
N LYS A 197 -4.18 -28.49 4.72
CA LYS A 197 -5.31 -28.02 3.92
C LYS A 197 -4.80 -27.14 2.80
N VAL A 198 -5.54 -27.07 1.70
CA VAL A 198 -5.27 -26.10 0.63
C VAL A 198 -5.45 -24.69 1.18
N VAL A 199 -4.51 -23.79 0.89
CA VAL A 199 -4.66 -22.35 1.12
C VAL A 199 -5.71 -21.83 0.13
N ALA A 200 -6.95 -21.72 0.61
CA ALA A 200 -8.13 -21.46 -0.21
C ALA A 200 -8.95 -20.31 0.39
N PRO A 201 -8.51 -19.05 0.22
CA PRO A 201 -9.24 -17.90 0.75
C PRO A 201 -10.58 -17.71 0.01
N THR A 202 -11.58 -17.13 0.68
CA THR A 202 -12.95 -17.01 0.14
C THR A 202 -13.02 -16.28 -1.21
N THR A 203 -13.86 -16.76 -2.13
CA THR A 203 -14.11 -16.15 -3.44
C THR A 203 -15.36 -15.27 -3.47
N SER A 204 -16.03 -15.11 -2.33
CA SER A 204 -17.19 -14.22 -2.18
C SER A 204 -16.78 -12.76 -2.34
N SER A 205 -17.63 -11.95 -2.99
CA SER A 205 -17.53 -10.49 -2.92
C SER A 205 -17.74 -9.99 -1.49
N LEU A 206 -17.36 -8.75 -1.22
CA LEU A 206 -17.45 -8.15 0.11
C LEU A 206 -18.90 -8.13 0.62
N SER A 207 -19.87 -7.73 -0.21
CA SER A 207 -21.28 -7.75 0.20
C SER A 207 -21.81 -9.16 0.45
N SER A 208 -21.42 -10.14 -0.38
CA SER A 208 -21.82 -11.54 -0.20
C SER A 208 -21.20 -12.14 1.07
N LEU A 209 -19.95 -11.77 1.39
CA LEU A 209 -19.29 -12.22 2.61
C LEU A 209 -19.96 -11.63 3.86
N ILE A 210 -20.28 -10.34 3.84
CA ILE A 210 -21.03 -9.69 4.94
C ILE A 210 -22.41 -10.36 5.10
N GLU A 211 -23.12 -10.64 4.01
CA GLU A 211 -24.41 -11.35 4.05
C GLU A 211 -24.32 -12.76 4.63
N ALA A 212 -23.25 -13.49 4.30
CA ALA A 212 -23.03 -14.85 4.80
C ALA A 212 -22.54 -14.90 6.25
N THR A 213 -22.09 -13.77 6.81
CA THR A 213 -21.54 -13.71 8.16
C THR A 213 -22.67 -13.61 9.19
N GLU A 214 -22.68 -14.56 10.12
CA GLU A 214 -23.63 -14.50 11.24
C GLU A 214 -23.45 -13.21 12.04
N ASN A 215 -24.53 -12.69 12.60
CA ASN A 215 -24.53 -11.45 13.39
C ASN A 215 -24.27 -10.16 12.59
N LEU A 216 -24.36 -10.15 11.26
CA LEU A 216 -24.29 -8.94 10.40
C LEU A 216 -25.53 -8.73 9.50
N GLN A 217 -26.67 -9.34 9.84
CA GLN A 217 -27.87 -9.31 9.00
C GLN A 217 -28.47 -7.90 8.88
N VAL A 218 -28.42 -7.09 9.94
CA VAL A 218 -28.87 -5.69 9.90
C VAL A 218 -28.07 -4.91 8.87
N PHE A 219 -26.74 -4.91 8.99
CA PHE A 219 -25.88 -4.18 8.07
C PHE A 219 -25.97 -4.71 6.63
N SER A 220 -26.07 -6.03 6.45
CA SER A 220 -26.30 -6.66 5.14
C SER A 220 -27.60 -6.16 4.49
N ASN A 221 -28.69 -6.06 5.25
CA ASN A 221 -29.94 -5.51 4.75
C ASN A 221 -29.81 -4.03 4.38
N LEU A 222 -29.10 -3.24 5.19
CA LEU A 222 -28.82 -1.83 4.90
C LEU A 222 -28.06 -1.65 3.59
N LEU A 223 -27.03 -2.47 3.32
CA LEU A 223 -26.32 -2.47 2.03
C LEU A 223 -27.26 -2.72 0.85
N LYS A 224 -28.21 -3.65 0.99
CA LYS A 224 -29.15 -4.02 -0.08
C LYS A 224 -30.17 -2.92 -0.36
N VAL A 225 -30.74 -2.30 0.67
CA VAL A 225 -31.76 -1.24 0.47
C VAL A 225 -31.15 0.04 -0.09
N THR A 226 -29.90 0.36 0.28
CA THR A 226 -29.22 1.58 -0.18
C THR A 226 -28.55 1.46 -1.55
N GLY A 227 -28.46 0.23 -2.09
CA GLY A 227 -27.81 -0.02 -3.38
C GLY A 227 -26.28 -0.21 -3.30
N TYR A 228 -25.68 -0.14 -2.11
CA TYR A 228 -24.25 -0.37 -1.95
C TYR A 228 -23.87 -1.84 -2.08
N ALA A 229 -24.79 -2.78 -1.87
CA ALA A 229 -24.52 -4.19 -2.12
C ALA A 229 -24.08 -4.46 -3.56
N GLU A 230 -24.68 -3.76 -4.53
CA GLU A 230 -24.32 -3.78 -5.95
C GLU A 230 -22.93 -3.16 -6.19
N THR A 231 -22.62 -2.02 -5.57
CA THR A 231 -21.29 -1.39 -5.65
C THR A 231 -20.20 -2.31 -5.10
N LEU A 232 -20.43 -2.93 -3.95
CA LEU A 232 -19.51 -3.88 -3.32
C LEU A 232 -19.44 -5.24 -4.03
N ASN A 233 -20.25 -5.47 -5.07
CA ASN A 233 -20.18 -6.62 -5.96
C ASN A 233 -19.38 -6.32 -7.25
N ALA A 234 -18.89 -5.09 -7.43
CA ALA A 234 -18.19 -4.70 -8.64
C ALA A 234 -16.92 -5.53 -8.89
N SER A 235 -16.55 -5.64 -10.18
CA SER A 235 -15.29 -6.27 -10.60
C SER A 235 -14.12 -5.57 -9.92
N PHE A 236 -13.24 -6.35 -9.33
CA PHE A 236 -12.11 -5.84 -8.57
C PHE A 236 -10.86 -5.72 -9.44
N ARG A 237 -10.61 -6.71 -10.32
CA ARG A 237 -9.45 -6.73 -11.21
C ARG A 237 -9.79 -6.20 -12.59
N ASP A 238 -8.92 -5.34 -13.10
CA ASP A 238 -9.04 -4.78 -14.44
C ASP A 238 -8.38 -5.68 -15.50
N MET A 239 -9.19 -6.58 -16.09
CA MET A 239 -8.70 -7.54 -17.08
C MET A 239 -8.21 -6.91 -18.40
N ASP A 240 -8.63 -5.68 -18.71
CA ASP A 240 -8.11 -4.95 -19.87
C ASP A 240 -6.70 -4.45 -19.57
N TYR A 241 -6.43 -3.98 -18.36
CA TYR A 241 -5.07 -3.68 -17.90
C TYR A 241 -4.20 -4.94 -17.86
N GLU A 242 -4.67 -6.05 -17.27
CA GLU A 242 -3.92 -7.33 -17.22
C GLU A 242 -3.38 -7.74 -18.59
N ARG A 243 -4.22 -7.61 -19.62
CA ARG A 243 -3.88 -8.05 -20.98
C ARG A 243 -2.93 -7.11 -21.72
N ASN A 244 -3.00 -5.81 -21.45
CA ASN A 244 -2.43 -4.79 -22.31
C ASN A 244 -1.33 -3.95 -21.64
N HIS A 245 -1.14 -4.08 -20.32
CA HIS A 245 -0.11 -3.32 -19.64
C HIS A 245 1.29 -3.71 -20.13
N PRO A 246 2.23 -2.76 -20.23
CA PRO A 246 3.62 -3.08 -20.53
C PRO A 246 4.26 -3.74 -19.31
N GLU A 247 4.94 -4.88 -19.46
CA GLU A 247 5.61 -5.59 -18.34
C GLU A 247 6.74 -4.77 -17.70
N THR A 248 7.37 -3.88 -18.48
CA THR A 248 8.46 -3.02 -18.02
C THR A 248 8.31 -1.61 -18.54
N GLY A 249 8.80 -0.65 -17.74
CA GLY A 249 8.93 0.76 -18.10
C GLY A 249 10.32 1.28 -17.72
N LEU A 250 10.52 2.59 -17.84
CA LEU A 250 11.77 3.24 -17.43
C LEU A 250 11.64 3.82 -16.02
N GLY A 251 12.65 3.58 -15.17
CA GLY A 251 12.72 4.13 -13.83
C GLY A 251 13.08 5.62 -13.79
N CYS A 252 13.43 6.12 -12.61
CA CYS A 252 13.97 7.46 -12.48
C CYS A 252 15.35 7.57 -13.17
N PRO A 253 15.68 8.68 -13.86
CA PRO A 253 17.00 8.92 -14.39
C PRO A 253 18.06 8.93 -13.28
N THR A 254 19.18 8.26 -13.52
CA THR A 254 20.35 8.25 -12.63
C THR A 254 21.59 8.72 -13.39
N GLU A 255 22.71 8.95 -12.68
CA GLU A 255 24.00 9.27 -13.29
C GLU A 255 24.46 8.21 -14.31
N THR A 256 24.05 6.94 -14.11
CA THR A 256 24.35 5.81 -15.00
C THR A 256 23.33 5.62 -16.12
N GLY A 257 22.35 6.51 -16.26
CA GLY A 257 21.27 6.44 -17.23
C GLY A 257 19.95 5.94 -16.64
N GLU A 258 18.98 5.68 -17.51
CA GLU A 258 17.67 5.14 -17.16
C GLU A 258 17.74 3.61 -17.17
N THR A 259 17.16 2.97 -16.16
CA THR A 259 17.10 1.51 -16.07
C THR A 259 15.67 1.02 -16.29
N PRO A 260 15.48 -0.12 -16.97
CA PRO A 260 14.19 -0.79 -17.00
C PRO A 260 13.77 -1.20 -15.59
N VAL A 261 12.51 -0.94 -15.27
CA VAL A 261 11.86 -1.27 -14.01
C VAL A 261 10.52 -1.95 -14.30
N PRO A 262 10.02 -2.81 -13.40
CA PRO A 262 8.70 -3.40 -13.57
C PRO A 262 7.61 -2.32 -13.57
N THR A 263 6.46 -2.67 -14.13
CA THR A 263 5.20 -1.94 -13.91
C THR A 263 4.32 -2.73 -12.94
N PRO A 264 3.26 -2.13 -12.38
CA PRO A 264 2.24 -2.89 -11.67
C PRO A 264 1.72 -4.04 -12.52
N ALA A 265 1.84 -5.26 -12.02
CA ALA A 265 1.29 -6.45 -12.69
C ALA A 265 -0.24 -6.40 -12.72
N HIS A 266 -0.84 -5.83 -11.66
CA HIS A 266 -2.29 -5.73 -11.51
C HIS A 266 -2.75 -4.30 -11.32
N ARG A 267 -3.97 -4.03 -11.80
CA ARG A 267 -4.75 -2.85 -11.43
C ARG A 267 -6.01 -3.31 -10.74
N ASP A 268 -5.93 -3.39 -9.42
CA ASP A 268 -7.04 -3.78 -8.56
C ASP A 268 -7.75 -2.56 -7.99
N THR A 269 -9.06 -2.70 -7.91
CA THR A 269 -9.98 -1.86 -7.14
C THR A 269 -10.59 -2.73 -6.06
N GLY A 270 -11.12 -2.12 -5.01
CA GLY A 270 -11.78 -2.88 -3.96
C GLY A 270 -12.29 -1.98 -2.86
N PHE A 271 -12.70 -2.59 -1.75
CA PHE A 271 -13.42 -1.88 -0.71
C PHE A 271 -12.97 -2.30 0.69
N THR A 272 -13.12 -1.38 1.64
CA THR A 272 -13.03 -1.71 3.07
C THR A 272 -14.30 -1.22 3.74
N ALA A 273 -14.97 -2.10 4.47
CA ALA A 273 -16.20 -1.81 5.21
C ALA A 273 -15.97 -1.90 6.72
N PHE A 274 -16.38 -0.90 7.48
CA PHE A 274 -16.41 -0.95 8.95
C PHE A 274 -17.86 -1.20 9.36
N VAL A 275 -18.19 -2.35 9.93
CA VAL A 275 -19.58 -2.82 10.04
C VAL A 275 -19.97 -3.10 11.48
N GLU A 276 -21.13 -2.61 11.91
CA GLU A 276 -21.68 -2.98 13.21
C GLU A 276 -22.29 -4.37 13.17
N SER A 277 -22.14 -5.09 14.29
CA SER A 277 -22.88 -6.32 14.50
C SER A 277 -24.35 -6.07 14.82
N ASP A 278 -25.21 -7.05 14.54
CA ASP A 278 -26.61 -7.08 14.94
C ASP A 278 -26.75 -6.73 16.44
N SER A 279 -25.86 -7.27 17.28
CA SER A 279 -25.83 -6.98 18.72
C SER A 279 -25.50 -5.52 19.06
N VAL A 280 -24.66 -4.87 18.26
CA VAL A 280 -24.37 -3.42 18.43
C VAL A 280 -25.61 -2.61 18.07
N PHE A 281 -26.32 -2.97 16.99
CA PHE A 281 -27.61 -2.34 16.67
C PHE A 281 -28.67 -2.55 17.78
N GLU A 282 -28.83 -3.77 18.29
CA GLU A 282 -29.75 -4.04 19.42
C GLU A 282 -29.45 -3.16 20.63
N GLN A 283 -28.18 -3.09 21.03
CA GLN A 283 -27.76 -2.31 22.18
C GLN A 283 -27.93 -0.81 21.97
N ALA A 284 -27.44 -0.28 20.85
CA ALA A 284 -27.36 1.16 20.62
C ALA A 284 -28.72 1.76 20.24
N PHE A 285 -29.52 1.05 19.44
CA PHE A 285 -30.82 1.54 18.98
C PHE A 285 -31.99 1.05 19.83
N GLY A 286 -31.76 0.13 20.77
CA GLY A 286 -32.80 -0.41 21.65
C GLY A 286 -33.83 -1.26 20.90
N ILE A 287 -33.41 -1.87 19.78
CA ILE A 287 -34.22 -2.79 18.99
C ILE A 287 -34.09 -4.22 19.52
N VAL A 288 -35.07 -5.07 19.23
CA VAL A 288 -35.02 -6.51 19.53
C VAL A 288 -35.14 -7.27 18.23
N LEU A 289 -34.16 -8.12 17.91
CA LEU A 289 -34.13 -8.89 16.68
C LEU A 289 -34.74 -10.27 16.90
N GLU A 290 -35.93 -10.51 16.35
CA GLU A 290 -36.54 -11.84 16.36
C GLU A 290 -36.03 -12.65 15.17
N LYS A 291 -35.46 -13.83 15.44
CA LYS A 291 -34.87 -14.71 14.42
C LYS A 291 -35.61 -16.05 14.33
N GLU A 292 -36.01 -16.45 13.12
CA GLU A 292 -36.52 -17.79 12.80
C GLU A 292 -35.59 -18.45 11.77
N ASN A 293 -35.15 -19.69 12.03
CA ASN A 293 -34.15 -20.38 11.21
C ASN A 293 -32.87 -19.54 10.96
N GLY A 294 -32.48 -18.75 11.97
CA GLY A 294 -31.31 -17.88 11.89
C GLY A 294 -31.51 -16.60 11.09
N GLN A 295 -32.70 -16.31 10.55
CA GLN A 295 -33.00 -15.10 9.78
C GLN A 295 -33.89 -14.15 10.58
N ILE A 296 -33.61 -12.85 10.52
CA ILE A 296 -34.47 -11.82 11.14
C ILE A 296 -35.84 -11.81 10.46
N ILE A 297 -36.93 -11.86 11.25
CA ILE A 297 -38.31 -11.91 10.75
C ILE A 297 -39.13 -10.64 11.02
N ASN A 298 -38.77 -9.84 12.03
CA ASN A 298 -39.54 -8.68 12.48
C ASN A 298 -39.09 -7.35 11.86
N TRP A 299 -38.72 -7.36 10.57
CA TRP A 299 -38.22 -6.16 9.86
C TRP A 299 -39.21 -4.99 9.85
N GLU A 300 -40.52 -5.24 9.80
CA GLU A 300 -41.55 -4.19 9.82
C GLU A 300 -41.56 -3.38 11.13
N GLU A 301 -41.04 -3.94 12.23
CA GLU A 301 -40.87 -3.25 13.51
C GLU A 301 -39.49 -2.60 13.62
N VAL A 302 -38.45 -3.34 13.21
CA VAL A 302 -37.05 -2.94 13.41
C VAL A 302 -36.61 -1.83 12.45
N PHE A 303 -36.93 -1.95 11.16
CA PHE A 303 -36.38 -1.06 10.14
C PHE A 303 -36.81 0.41 10.32
N PRO A 304 -38.08 0.73 10.66
CA PRO A 304 -38.48 2.10 10.94
C PRO A 304 -37.71 2.76 12.11
N ILE A 305 -37.27 1.99 13.10
CA ILE A 305 -36.46 2.50 14.22
C ILE A 305 -35.05 2.87 13.72
N ILE A 306 -34.46 2.01 12.88
CA ILE A 306 -33.16 2.29 12.26
C ILE A 306 -33.24 3.54 11.38
N GLU A 307 -34.28 3.64 10.55
CA GLU A 307 -34.53 4.82 9.70
C GLU A 307 -34.62 6.10 10.53
N GLN A 308 -35.44 6.10 11.59
CA GLN A 308 -35.55 7.23 12.51
C GLN A 308 -34.19 7.59 13.14
N LYS A 309 -33.39 6.59 13.54
CA LYS A 309 -32.05 6.84 14.10
C LYS A 309 -31.11 7.47 13.08
N CYS A 310 -31.12 6.99 11.83
CA CYS A 310 -30.35 7.62 10.76
C CYS A 310 -30.80 9.07 10.51
N GLU A 311 -32.10 9.36 10.50
CA GLU A 311 -32.61 10.74 10.36
C GLU A 311 -32.19 11.66 11.52
N GLU A 312 -32.10 11.13 12.75
CA GLU A 312 -31.58 11.85 13.91
C GLU A 312 -30.10 12.25 13.72
N PHE A 313 -29.29 11.37 13.10
CA PHE A 313 -27.87 11.64 12.82
C PHE A 313 -27.66 12.52 11.58
N TYR A 314 -28.55 12.45 10.59
CA TYR A 314 -28.46 13.17 9.32
C TYR A 314 -29.70 14.04 9.08
N PRO A 315 -29.92 15.07 9.91
CA PRO A 315 -31.14 15.86 9.87
C PRO A 315 -31.32 16.64 8.57
N ASP A 316 -30.25 16.87 7.80
CA ASP A 316 -30.28 17.58 6.52
C ASP A 316 -30.61 16.69 5.32
N ALA A 317 -30.59 15.37 5.48
CA ALA A 317 -31.02 14.43 4.44
C ALA A 317 -32.55 14.52 4.27
N LYS A 318 -33.03 14.84 3.06
CA LYS A 318 -34.45 15.12 2.76
C LYS A 318 -35.11 14.14 1.79
N SER A 319 -34.38 13.15 1.28
CA SER A 319 -34.89 12.22 0.29
C SER A 319 -35.40 10.94 0.93
N ASP A 320 -36.59 10.49 0.51
CA ASP A 320 -37.15 9.18 0.85
C ASP A 320 -36.58 8.05 -0.04
N ASP A 321 -35.75 8.37 -1.04
CA ASP A 321 -35.10 7.39 -1.90
C ASP A 321 -33.80 6.88 -1.25
N TYR A 322 -33.80 5.64 -0.78
CA TYR A 322 -32.63 4.99 -0.15
C TYR A 322 -31.38 4.92 -1.05
N ARG A 323 -31.48 5.20 -2.36
CA ARG A 323 -30.33 5.26 -3.28
C ARG A 323 -29.83 6.69 -3.53
N SER A 324 -30.43 7.68 -2.89
CA SER A 324 -30.06 9.09 -3.05
C SER A 324 -29.00 9.50 -2.03
N ASP A 325 -28.01 10.27 -2.47
CA ASP A 325 -27.05 10.95 -1.58
C ASP A 325 -27.73 11.87 -0.55
N GLU A 326 -29.00 12.24 -0.75
CA GLU A 326 -29.81 13.07 0.16
C GLU A 326 -30.69 12.23 1.10
N ASN A 327 -30.50 10.91 1.20
CA ASN A 327 -31.22 10.04 2.14
C ASN A 327 -30.36 9.67 3.36
N ALA A 328 -30.97 9.68 4.55
CA ALA A 328 -30.26 9.50 5.81
C ALA A 328 -29.64 8.09 5.95
N VAL A 329 -30.35 7.05 5.52
CA VAL A 329 -29.85 5.66 5.56
C VAL A 329 -28.74 5.46 4.53
N HIS A 330 -28.88 6.04 3.33
CA HIS A 330 -27.82 6.03 2.31
C HIS A 330 -26.53 6.66 2.83
N GLN A 331 -26.65 7.86 3.41
CA GLN A 331 -25.56 8.60 4.02
C GLN A 331 -24.94 7.87 5.21
N PHE A 332 -25.75 7.21 6.04
CA PHE A 332 -25.28 6.35 7.12
C PHE A 332 -24.39 5.24 6.56
N VAL A 333 -24.93 4.41 5.66
CA VAL A 333 -24.22 3.24 5.14
C VAL A 333 -22.95 3.62 4.37
N GLY A 334 -23.00 4.62 3.50
CA GLY A 334 -21.84 4.99 2.70
C GLY A 334 -20.68 5.56 3.52
N TYR A 335 -20.94 6.08 4.73
CA TYR A 335 -19.90 6.54 5.66
C TYR A 335 -19.05 5.38 6.23
N HIS A 336 -19.56 4.16 6.17
CA HIS A 336 -18.87 2.95 6.64
C HIS A 336 -17.96 2.32 5.58
N LEU A 337 -18.04 2.80 4.34
CA LEU A 337 -17.44 2.16 3.17
C LEU A 337 -16.35 3.05 2.58
N THR A 338 -15.23 2.44 2.19
CA THR A 338 -14.14 3.11 1.48
C THR A 338 -13.86 2.41 0.15
N ASN A 339 -13.31 3.14 -0.82
CA ASN A 339 -13.03 2.66 -2.19
C ASN A 339 -11.67 1.97 -2.35
N ARG A 340 -11.16 1.38 -1.28
CA ARG A 340 -9.83 0.73 -1.24
C ARG A 340 -9.89 -0.55 -0.44
N SER A 341 -9.28 -1.61 -0.95
CA SER A 341 -9.12 -2.89 -0.23
C SER A 341 -7.89 -2.82 0.67
N VAL A 342 -8.07 -2.81 1.99
CA VAL A 342 -6.97 -2.60 2.95
C VAL A 342 -7.00 -3.70 4.02
N ALA A 343 -5.97 -4.54 4.01
CA ALA A 343 -5.74 -5.55 5.03
C ALA A 343 -5.36 -4.91 6.38
N TRP A 344 -5.52 -5.66 7.47
CA TRP A 344 -5.46 -5.16 8.85
C TRP A 344 -4.18 -4.38 9.15
N ASN A 345 -3.03 -4.94 8.78
CA ASN A 345 -1.70 -4.36 9.02
C ASN A 345 -1.43 -3.09 8.19
N TYR A 346 -2.30 -2.76 7.24
CA TYR A 346 -2.17 -1.62 6.33
C TYR A 346 -3.23 -0.54 6.56
N LEU A 347 -4.19 -0.76 7.46
CA LEU A 347 -5.14 0.28 7.87
C LEU A 347 -4.41 1.52 8.39
N LEU A 348 -3.29 1.32 9.09
CA LEU A 348 -2.40 2.37 9.60
C LEU A 348 -0.95 1.96 9.36
N ILE A 349 -0.16 2.89 8.81
CA ILE A 349 1.23 2.62 8.43
C ILE A 349 2.18 3.18 9.49
N HIS A 350 2.68 2.28 10.33
CA HIS A 350 3.79 2.51 11.26
C HIS A 350 5.13 2.25 10.56
N TYR A 351 6.05 3.22 10.58
CA TYR A 351 7.36 3.06 9.97
C TYR A 351 8.49 3.90 10.57
N ASN A 352 8.38 5.23 10.48
CA ASN A 352 9.47 6.15 10.82
C ASN A 352 9.01 7.32 11.69
N GLU A 353 7.88 7.14 12.38
CA GLU A 353 7.45 8.01 13.46
C GLU A 353 8.43 7.93 14.65
N GLN A 354 8.55 9.01 15.42
CA GLN A 354 9.49 9.09 16.53
C GLN A 354 9.27 7.94 17.53
N GLY A 355 10.36 7.25 17.87
CA GLY A 355 10.40 6.15 18.82
C GLY A 355 10.03 4.78 18.27
N TYR A 356 9.50 4.67 17.04
CA TYR A 356 9.08 3.39 16.48
C TYR A 356 10.23 2.62 15.83
N GLY A 357 10.20 1.29 15.96
CA GLY A 357 11.17 0.37 15.38
C GLY A 357 10.50 -0.64 14.47
N TYR A 358 10.74 -0.59 13.17
CA TYR A 358 9.97 -1.38 12.19
C TYR A 358 10.20 -2.90 12.26
N ARG A 359 11.22 -3.38 13.01
CA ARG A 359 11.43 -4.83 13.28
C ARG A 359 10.83 -5.30 14.61
N ILE A 360 10.17 -4.41 15.35
CA ILE A 360 9.50 -4.70 16.63
C ILE A 360 8.08 -4.08 16.55
N PRO A 361 7.25 -4.52 15.57
CA PRO A 361 5.98 -3.84 15.24
C PRO A 361 4.97 -3.82 16.39
N GLU A 362 5.09 -4.73 17.37
CA GLU A 362 4.28 -4.76 18.58
C GLU A 362 4.59 -3.60 19.56
N ASN A 363 5.74 -2.95 19.42
CA ASN A 363 6.17 -1.85 20.28
C ASN A 363 5.82 -0.50 19.62
N LEU A 364 4.53 -0.18 19.61
CA LEU A 364 4.02 1.11 19.17
C LEU A 364 4.65 2.27 19.96
N ALA A 365 4.86 3.40 19.29
CA ALA A 365 5.52 4.57 19.86
C ALA A 365 4.54 5.74 20.07
N ILE A 366 4.59 6.75 19.21
CA ILE A 366 3.60 7.83 19.20
C ILE A 366 2.36 7.42 18.40
N ASP A 367 1.30 8.20 18.52
CA ASP A 367 0.08 7.94 17.75
C ASP A 367 0.34 8.15 16.26
N VAL A 368 -0.19 7.25 15.45
CA VAL A 368 -0.23 7.30 13.99
C VAL A 368 -1.67 7.41 13.56
N TRP A 369 -1.90 8.17 12.50
CA TRP A 369 -3.23 8.38 11.94
C TRP A 369 -3.22 8.37 10.41
N CYS A 370 -4.38 8.08 9.83
CA CYS A 370 -4.67 8.28 8.42
C CYS A 370 -6.13 8.70 8.25
N TYR A 371 -6.46 9.19 7.06
CA TYR A 371 -7.79 9.73 6.76
C TYR A 371 -8.31 9.10 5.47
N TYR A 372 -9.47 8.47 5.52
CA TYR A 372 -10.07 7.83 4.36
C TYR A 372 -11.35 8.56 3.93
N PRO A 373 -11.40 9.04 2.68
CA PRO A 373 -12.66 9.37 2.03
C PRO A 373 -13.58 8.16 2.00
N THR A 374 -14.85 8.39 2.30
CA THR A 374 -15.88 7.34 2.32
C THR A 374 -16.68 7.33 1.01
N LEU A 375 -17.54 6.33 0.81
CA LEU A 375 -18.40 6.27 -0.38
C LEU A 375 -19.57 7.25 -0.34
N THR A 376 -19.94 7.77 0.84
CA THR A 376 -20.78 8.96 0.94
C THR A 376 -19.97 10.19 0.57
N GLN A 377 -20.53 11.04 -0.30
CA GLN A 377 -19.87 12.26 -0.75
C GLN A 377 -19.42 13.14 0.44
N ASP A 378 -18.25 13.76 0.29
CA ASP A 378 -17.69 14.79 1.18
C ASP A 378 -17.42 14.37 2.63
N ARG A 379 -17.35 13.06 2.93
CA ARG A 379 -17.07 12.56 4.28
C ARG A 379 -15.77 11.82 4.38
N ILE A 380 -15.15 11.99 5.54
CA ILE A 380 -13.83 11.47 5.87
C ILE A 380 -13.94 10.79 7.22
N LEU A 381 -13.36 9.60 7.34
CA LEU A 381 -13.12 8.97 8.64
C LEU A 381 -11.64 9.07 8.99
N LYS A 382 -11.35 9.22 10.28
CA LYS A 382 -9.98 9.18 10.81
C LYS A 382 -9.72 7.82 11.44
N LEU A 383 -8.65 7.15 11.04
CA LEU A 383 -8.13 5.98 11.76
C LEU A 383 -6.97 6.41 12.64
N MET A 384 -6.82 5.77 13.80
CA MET A 384 -5.75 6.08 14.74
C MET A 384 -5.31 4.86 15.55
N GLU A 385 -4.02 4.74 15.80
CA GLU A 385 -3.39 3.69 16.63
C GLU A 385 -2.12 4.26 17.26
N GLY A 386 -1.74 3.77 18.43
CA GLY A 386 -0.60 4.31 19.16
C GLY A 386 -0.42 3.58 20.48
N LYS A 387 0.70 3.86 21.16
CA LYS A 387 1.04 3.19 22.42
C LYS A 387 0.00 3.36 23.53
N GLN A 388 -0.70 4.50 23.54
CA GLN A 388 -1.73 4.81 24.53
C GLN A 388 -3.12 4.34 24.09
N ILE A 389 -3.26 3.89 22.85
CA ILE A 389 -4.54 3.54 22.23
C ILE A 389 -4.72 2.02 22.29
N GLN A 390 -5.85 1.58 22.85
CA GLN A 390 -6.20 0.18 22.85
C GLN A 390 -6.78 -0.20 21.49
N GLY A 391 -5.95 -0.79 20.63
CA GLY A 391 -6.30 -1.22 19.27
C GLY A 391 -6.38 -0.07 18.27
N LYS A 392 -6.91 -0.36 17.07
CA LYS A 392 -7.18 0.64 16.03
C LYS A 392 -8.53 1.29 16.28
N ARG A 393 -8.61 2.62 16.18
CA ARG A 393 -9.80 3.40 16.51
C ARG A 393 -10.26 4.27 15.36
N ILE A 394 -11.57 4.37 15.15
CA ILE A 394 -12.21 5.32 14.23
C ILE A 394 -12.63 6.57 15.00
N ASN A 395 -12.35 7.75 14.44
CA ASN A 395 -12.79 9.06 14.92
C ASN A 395 -12.45 9.35 16.40
N ARG A 396 -11.28 8.91 16.86
CA ARG A 396 -10.74 9.31 18.17
C ARG A 396 -10.35 10.79 18.16
N TYR A 397 -10.67 11.51 19.23
CA TYR A 397 -10.29 12.93 19.41
C TYR A 397 -9.46 13.12 20.67
N VAL A 398 -8.27 13.70 20.47
CA VAL A 398 -7.36 14.11 21.51
C VAL A 398 -7.34 15.64 21.53
N SER A 399 -7.87 16.25 22.60
CA SER A 399 -7.96 17.71 22.70
C SER A 399 -6.70 18.34 23.28
N GLU A 400 -5.85 17.55 23.94
CA GLU A 400 -4.64 18.03 24.59
C GLU A 400 -3.53 16.98 24.53
N ARG A 401 -2.32 17.43 24.16
CA ARG A 401 -1.11 16.61 24.10
C ARG A 401 0.02 17.23 24.90
N ASN A 402 0.92 16.38 25.37
CA ASN A 402 2.22 16.82 25.86
C ASN A 402 3.17 16.98 24.66
N TRP A 403 3.39 18.21 24.21
CA TRP A 403 4.22 18.51 23.05
C TRP A 403 5.71 18.14 23.19
N LYS A 404 6.18 17.74 24.37
CA LYS A 404 7.57 17.25 24.53
C LYS A 404 7.77 15.83 24.02
N ASN A 405 6.72 15.01 24.07
CA ASN A 405 6.78 13.59 23.71
C ASN A 405 5.55 13.08 22.94
N PHE A 406 4.68 14.02 22.53
CA PHE A 406 3.43 13.79 21.81
C PHE A 406 2.40 12.92 22.54
N ALA A 407 2.56 12.67 23.84
CA ALA A 407 1.65 11.81 24.60
C ALA A 407 0.24 12.42 24.71
N GLU A 408 -0.80 11.58 24.64
CA GLU A 408 -2.18 11.98 24.90
C GLU A 408 -2.35 12.42 26.36
N VAL A 409 -2.96 13.58 26.59
CA VAL A 409 -3.27 14.12 27.93
C VAL A 409 -4.77 14.06 28.18
N THR A 410 -5.56 14.64 27.28
CA THR A 410 -7.03 14.69 27.38
C THR A 410 -7.65 14.13 26.11
N VAL A 411 -8.48 13.09 26.27
CA VAL A 411 -9.16 12.38 25.18
C VAL A 411 -10.67 12.44 25.39
N PRO A 412 -11.37 13.47 24.89
CA PRO A 412 -12.81 13.57 25.08
C PRO A 412 -13.63 12.53 24.32
N ARG A 413 -13.07 11.96 23.23
CA ARG A 413 -13.71 10.91 22.43
C ARG A 413 -12.72 9.77 22.22
N GLU A 414 -13.00 8.63 22.84
CA GLU A 414 -12.13 7.45 22.75
C GLU A 414 -12.04 6.87 21.33
N GLY A 415 -13.06 7.12 20.50
CA GLY A 415 -13.18 6.53 19.18
C GLY A 415 -13.68 5.09 19.22
N ILE A 416 -14.18 4.64 18.08
CA ILE A 416 -14.81 3.33 17.91
C ILE A 416 -13.72 2.28 17.68
N LEU A 417 -13.71 1.20 18.47
CA LEU A 417 -12.75 0.11 18.32
C LEU A 417 -13.05 -0.69 17.07
N ILE A 418 -12.00 -0.95 16.28
CA ILE A 418 -12.05 -1.87 15.16
C ILE A 418 -11.60 -3.25 15.64
N HIS A 419 -12.39 -4.26 15.32
CA HIS A 419 -12.10 -5.66 15.58
C HIS A 419 -11.64 -6.39 14.32
N ASN A 420 -10.74 -7.35 14.53
CA ASN A 420 -10.29 -8.26 13.48
C ASN A 420 -10.60 -9.70 13.91
N ASP A 421 -11.75 -10.22 13.48
CA ASP A 421 -12.25 -11.54 13.86
C ASP A 421 -11.65 -12.70 13.02
N GLY A 422 -10.81 -12.36 12.03
CA GLY A 422 -9.99 -13.32 11.29
C GLY A 422 -10.70 -14.13 10.19
N ASP A 423 -11.83 -13.66 9.65
CA ASP A 423 -12.53 -14.25 8.48
C ASP A 423 -13.17 -13.17 7.59
N ASN A 424 -12.45 -12.08 7.44
CA ASN A 424 -13.01 -10.81 6.97
C ASN A 424 -12.54 -10.41 5.57
N ALA A 425 -11.64 -11.19 4.98
CA ALA A 425 -11.06 -10.96 3.67
C ALA A 425 -11.98 -11.49 2.57
N ALA A 426 -12.60 -10.60 1.79
CA ALA A 426 -13.38 -10.96 0.62
C ALA A 426 -12.51 -11.03 -0.65
N LEU A 427 -13.12 -11.37 -1.79
CA LEU A 427 -12.47 -11.35 -3.09
C LEU A 427 -12.03 -9.93 -3.50
N ASN A 428 -12.85 -8.92 -3.18
CA ASN A 428 -12.68 -7.53 -3.61
C ASN A 428 -12.57 -6.54 -2.45
N GLY A 429 -12.15 -6.99 -1.26
CA GLY A 429 -12.12 -6.12 -0.10
C GLY A 429 -11.95 -6.81 1.25
N TYR A 430 -12.11 -6.03 2.30
CA TYR A 430 -12.17 -6.51 3.69
C TYR A 430 -13.35 -5.86 4.39
N PHE A 431 -13.96 -6.56 5.35
CA PHE A 431 -14.77 -5.88 6.36
C PHE A 431 -14.05 -5.90 7.72
N TYR A 432 -14.44 -5.05 8.64
CA TYR A 432 -14.00 -5.10 10.03
C TYR A 432 -15.19 -4.77 10.90
N THR A 433 -15.42 -5.58 11.94
CA THR A 433 -16.48 -5.30 12.90
C THR A 433 -16.07 -4.14 13.79
N ILE A 434 -17.05 -3.33 14.21
CA ILE A 434 -16.84 -2.18 15.10
C ILE A 434 -17.76 -2.25 16.32
N ASP A 435 -17.32 -1.67 17.44
CA ASP A 435 -17.99 -1.82 18.75
C ASP A 435 -19.06 -0.78 19.07
N ASP A 436 -19.27 0.20 18.19
CA ASP A 436 -20.25 1.27 18.35
C ASP A 436 -20.75 1.75 16.97
N ILE A 437 -21.86 2.49 16.97
CA ILE A 437 -22.49 3.00 15.75
C ILE A 437 -21.61 4.10 15.13
N LEU A 438 -21.17 3.90 13.89
CA LEU A 438 -20.32 4.86 13.19
C LEU A 438 -21.14 5.96 12.51
N VAL A 439 -21.12 7.15 13.09
CA VAL A 439 -21.85 8.32 12.60
C VAL A 439 -20.92 9.50 12.30
N TYR A 440 -21.30 10.30 11.30
CA TYR A 440 -20.64 11.57 10.99
C TYR A 440 -21.35 12.71 11.74
N ASP A 441 -21.31 12.62 13.08
CA ASP A 441 -21.87 13.62 13.97
C ASP A 441 -21.10 14.95 13.93
N ASP A 442 -21.63 16.00 14.56
CA ASP A 442 -21.02 17.34 14.59
C ASP A 442 -19.58 17.36 15.14
N ASP A 443 -19.21 16.42 16.01
CA ASP A 443 -17.87 16.37 16.59
C ASP A 443 -16.84 15.85 15.58
N VAL A 444 -17.22 15.04 14.59
CA VAL A 444 -16.29 14.52 13.58
C VAL A 444 -15.67 15.67 12.75
N PRO A 445 -16.42 16.48 11.99
CA PRO A 445 -15.81 17.57 11.22
C PRO A 445 -15.25 18.68 12.11
N ASN A 446 -15.91 19.01 13.23
CA ASN A 446 -15.56 20.21 14.01
C ASN A 446 -14.52 20.00 15.12
N LYS A 447 -14.26 18.74 15.51
CA LYS A 447 -13.25 18.40 16.53
C LYS A 447 -12.26 17.36 16.03
N VAL A 448 -12.73 16.19 15.59
CA VAL A 448 -11.85 15.09 15.14
C VAL A 448 -11.01 15.54 13.97
N LEU A 449 -11.64 16.04 12.90
CA LEU A 449 -10.97 16.45 11.65
C LEU A 449 -10.55 17.93 11.64
N ASN A 450 -10.82 18.66 12.73
CA ASN A 450 -10.40 20.05 12.89
C ASN A 450 -8.95 20.12 13.41
N GLU A 451 -8.07 19.49 12.65
CA GLU A 451 -6.64 19.36 12.91
C GLU A 451 -5.86 19.51 11.60
N ARG A 452 -4.53 19.40 11.68
CA ARG A 452 -3.69 19.32 10.49
C ARG A 452 -3.79 17.91 9.90
N MET A 453 -4.63 17.76 8.88
CA MET A 453 -4.79 16.47 8.21
C MET A 453 -3.67 16.25 7.20
N ARG A 454 -2.75 15.34 7.52
CA ARG A 454 -1.62 14.92 6.67
C ARG A 454 -1.97 13.62 5.93
N TYR A 455 -1.86 13.65 4.60
CA TYR A 455 -2.14 12.52 3.70
C TYR A 455 -0.85 12.12 2.99
N ASP A 456 -0.37 10.90 3.22
CA ASP A 456 0.61 10.31 2.32
C ASP A 456 0.01 10.23 0.91
N ILE A 457 0.81 10.46 -0.12
CA ILE A 457 0.30 10.40 -1.50
C ILE A 457 -0.35 9.04 -1.81
N CYS A 458 0.13 7.94 -1.23
CA CYS A 458 -0.44 6.61 -1.44
C CYS A 458 -1.86 6.50 -0.88
N ASP A 459 -2.20 7.23 0.19
CA ASP A 459 -3.55 7.24 0.77
C ASP A 459 -4.58 7.89 -0.18
N LEU A 460 -4.12 8.64 -1.18
CA LEU A 460 -4.95 9.28 -2.20
C LEU A 460 -5.09 8.45 -3.48
N LEU A 461 -4.47 7.27 -3.53
CA LEU A 461 -4.39 6.40 -4.71
C LEU A 461 -5.01 5.03 -4.41
N PRO A 462 -6.33 4.86 -4.53
CA PRO A 462 -7.03 3.64 -4.12
C PRO A 462 -6.55 2.37 -4.83
N GLU A 463 -6.14 2.48 -6.10
CA GLU A 463 -5.61 1.34 -6.86
C GLU A 463 -4.25 0.89 -6.31
N GLN A 464 -3.43 1.83 -5.83
CA GLN A 464 -2.14 1.52 -5.20
C GLN A 464 -2.34 0.71 -3.91
N MET A 465 -3.29 1.16 -3.08
CA MET A 465 -3.65 0.50 -1.82
C MET A 465 -4.23 -0.89 -2.08
N SER A 466 -5.18 -0.99 -3.02
CA SER A 466 -5.90 -2.24 -3.32
C SER A 466 -5.03 -3.29 -4.00
N SER A 467 -4.09 -2.86 -4.85
CA SER A 467 -3.14 -3.77 -5.53
C SER A 467 -1.95 -4.17 -4.63
N GLY A 468 -1.95 -3.76 -3.36
CA GLY A 468 -0.96 -4.20 -2.38
C GLY A 468 0.43 -3.55 -2.53
N TYR A 469 0.52 -2.36 -3.14
CA TYR A 469 1.78 -1.67 -3.36
C TYR A 469 2.20 -0.71 -2.24
N ARG A 470 1.58 -0.78 -1.06
CA ARG A 470 1.94 0.00 0.13
C ARG A 470 2.95 -0.75 1.00
N ARG A 471 3.95 -0.05 1.57
CA ARG A 471 4.94 -0.64 2.51
C ARG A 471 5.73 -1.81 1.90
N ILE A 472 6.09 -1.69 0.62
CA ILE A 472 6.93 -2.70 -0.05
C ILE A 472 8.35 -2.59 0.50
N THR A 473 8.87 -3.67 1.09
CA THR A 473 10.27 -3.69 1.56
C THR A 473 11.26 -3.41 0.41
N ALA A 474 12.17 -2.45 0.62
CA ALA A 474 13.07 -1.89 -0.39
C ALA A 474 14.02 -2.92 -1.04
N GLY A 475 14.28 -4.05 -0.38
CA GLY A 475 15.03 -5.17 -0.95
C GLY A 475 14.41 -5.73 -2.23
N SER A 476 13.10 -5.56 -2.43
CA SER A 476 12.39 -5.94 -3.67
C SER A 476 12.30 -4.79 -4.68
N ALA A 477 12.34 -3.53 -4.24
CA ALA A 477 11.82 -2.42 -5.06
C ALA A 477 12.62 -1.11 -5.04
N ALA A 478 13.88 -1.12 -4.56
CA ALA A 478 14.80 0.03 -4.68
C ALA A 478 15.08 0.49 -6.14
N LYS A 479 14.66 -0.30 -7.13
CA LYS A 479 14.70 0.07 -8.55
C LYS A 479 13.52 0.95 -8.98
N GLY A 480 12.42 0.91 -8.22
CA GLY A 480 11.15 1.56 -8.51
C GLY A 480 10.22 0.74 -9.38
N MET A 481 8.98 1.22 -9.50
CA MET A 481 7.97 0.71 -10.42
C MET A 481 7.52 1.86 -11.32
N ASN A 482 7.52 1.63 -12.63
CA ASN A 482 6.97 2.59 -13.56
C ASN A 482 5.45 2.45 -13.56
N ILE A 483 4.74 3.52 -13.20
CA ILE A 483 3.28 3.53 -13.15
C ILE A 483 2.75 4.01 -14.50
N PRO A 484 2.05 3.15 -15.27
CA PRO A 484 1.54 3.53 -16.58
C PRO A 484 0.52 4.66 -16.52
N ALA A 485 0.46 5.46 -17.59
CA ALA A 485 -0.55 6.52 -17.70
C ALA A 485 -1.96 5.94 -17.60
N GLY A 486 -2.80 6.57 -16.77
CA GLY A 486 -4.17 6.12 -16.52
C GLY A 486 -4.29 4.98 -15.52
N TYR A 487 -3.21 4.53 -14.87
CA TYR A 487 -3.26 3.51 -13.83
C TYR A 487 -4.12 3.96 -12.64
N HIS A 488 -3.92 5.19 -12.16
CA HIS A 488 -4.71 5.79 -11.07
C HIS A 488 -5.90 6.60 -11.60
N SER A 489 -7.05 6.48 -10.95
CA SER A 489 -8.23 7.30 -11.22
C SER A 489 -8.10 8.74 -10.73
N THR A 490 -7.36 8.98 -9.65
CA THR A 490 -7.20 10.30 -9.00
C THR A 490 -5.91 11.04 -9.39
N MET A 491 -5.05 10.44 -10.23
CA MET A 491 -3.83 11.06 -10.75
C MET A 491 -3.76 10.94 -12.27
N HIS A 492 -3.67 12.08 -12.94
CA HIS A 492 -3.57 12.16 -14.40
C HIS A 492 -2.26 12.81 -14.81
N ALA A 493 -1.39 12.03 -15.43
CA ALA A 493 -0.12 12.48 -15.97
C ALA A 493 -0.19 12.59 -17.51
N SER A 494 0.43 13.63 -18.08
CA SER A 494 0.54 13.76 -19.55
C SER A 494 1.37 12.64 -20.16
N SER A 495 1.28 12.45 -21.48
CA SER A 495 2.11 11.46 -22.20
C SER A 495 3.62 11.74 -22.16
N GLU A 496 4.02 12.96 -21.79
CA GLU A 496 5.42 13.35 -21.62
C GLU A 496 5.90 13.22 -20.16
N SER A 497 5.00 12.82 -19.27
CA SER A 497 5.26 12.56 -17.85
C SER A 497 5.51 11.07 -17.65
N ARG A 498 6.49 10.74 -16.82
CA ARG A 498 6.73 9.38 -16.37
C ARG A 498 6.66 9.32 -14.87
N VAL A 499 5.67 8.59 -14.36
CA VAL A 499 5.43 8.39 -12.93
C VAL A 499 6.19 7.15 -12.48
N VAL A 500 7.01 7.29 -11.44
CA VAL A 500 7.81 6.21 -10.87
C VAL A 500 7.55 6.15 -9.38
N PHE A 501 6.96 5.05 -8.95
CA PHE A 501 6.79 4.73 -7.53
C PHE A 501 8.07 4.10 -6.99
N LEU A 502 8.55 4.57 -5.85
CA LEU A 502 9.76 4.10 -5.20
C LEU A 502 9.44 3.77 -3.74
N PRO A 503 9.20 2.50 -3.42
CA PRO A 503 8.95 2.12 -2.04
C PRO A 503 10.28 2.01 -1.27
N ALA A 504 10.28 2.51 -0.04
CA ALA A 504 11.50 2.57 0.78
C ALA A 504 11.28 2.07 2.21
N PHE A 505 10.30 1.19 2.42
CA PHE A 505 10.15 0.53 3.71
C PHE A 505 11.42 -0.29 4.04
N GLY A 506 11.98 -0.06 5.23
CA GLY A 506 13.25 -0.61 5.68
C GLY A 506 14.51 0.14 5.22
N TYR A 507 14.37 1.27 4.52
CA TYR A 507 15.46 2.14 4.07
C TYR A 507 15.51 3.50 4.79
N SER A 508 16.68 4.13 4.79
CA SER A 508 16.93 5.41 5.50
C SER A 508 16.58 6.66 4.68
N TRP A 509 15.60 6.59 3.78
CA TRP A 509 15.17 7.74 2.98
C TRP A 509 14.36 8.73 3.82
N ALA A 510 14.37 10.00 3.40
CA ALA A 510 13.76 11.10 4.14
C ALA A 510 12.34 11.41 3.67
N ASN A 511 11.49 10.38 3.73
CA ASN A 511 10.12 10.40 3.21
C ASN A 511 9.18 9.98 4.35
N TYR A 512 8.00 10.59 4.42
CA TYR A 512 6.97 10.21 5.38
C TYR A 512 6.48 8.79 5.06
N GLN A 513 6.47 7.88 6.04
CA GLN A 513 6.05 6.48 5.88
C GLN A 513 6.82 5.65 4.82
N GLY A 514 7.87 6.23 4.21
CA GLY A 514 8.89 5.55 3.41
C GLY A 514 8.65 5.59 1.90
N ASP A 515 7.42 5.61 1.43
CA ASP A 515 7.12 5.53 0.00
C ASP A 515 7.28 6.88 -0.72
N GLU A 516 7.62 6.85 -2.01
CA GLU A 516 7.91 8.05 -2.81
C GLU A 516 7.31 7.96 -4.22
N TYR A 517 6.70 9.06 -4.67
CA TYR A 517 6.37 9.25 -6.08
C TYR A 517 7.30 10.28 -6.70
N ASN A 518 8.08 9.83 -7.69
CA ASN A 518 8.90 10.69 -8.53
C ASN A 518 8.32 10.77 -9.93
N ILE A 519 8.17 12.00 -10.43
CA ILE A 519 7.63 12.27 -11.76
C ILE A 519 8.70 12.98 -12.59
N VAL A 520 9.03 12.41 -13.74
CA VAL A 520 10.11 12.88 -14.63
C VAL A 520 9.57 13.11 -16.04
N GLY A 521 10.42 13.59 -16.95
CA GLY A 521 10.03 14.02 -18.28
C GLY A 521 9.65 15.50 -18.32
N GLN A 522 8.93 15.92 -19.36
CA GLN A 522 8.31 17.24 -19.39
C GLN A 522 7.00 17.19 -18.58
N TYR A 523 7.14 16.92 -17.29
CA TYR A 523 6.02 16.47 -16.49
C TYR A 523 4.90 17.51 -16.39
N ASP A 524 3.68 17.02 -16.44
CA ASP A 524 2.44 17.76 -16.30
C ASP A 524 1.42 16.79 -15.70
N VAL A 525 1.25 16.89 -14.38
CA VAL A 525 0.44 15.96 -13.59
C VAL A 525 -0.65 16.73 -12.86
N THR A 526 -1.86 16.17 -12.83
CA THR A 526 -2.99 16.68 -12.05
C THR A 526 -3.43 15.61 -11.05
N ILE A 527 -3.60 16.00 -9.79
CA ILE A 527 -4.00 15.13 -8.69
C ILE A 527 -5.31 15.67 -8.10
N GLU A 528 -6.28 14.79 -7.93
CA GLU A 528 -7.49 15.06 -7.15
C GLU A 528 -7.16 15.04 -5.66
N LEU A 529 -7.58 16.08 -4.94
CA LEU A 529 -7.31 16.23 -3.51
C LEU A 529 -8.50 15.75 -2.68
N PRO A 530 -8.26 15.23 -1.45
CA PRO A 530 -9.34 14.88 -0.55
C PRO A 530 -10.13 16.13 -0.16
N HIS A 531 -11.40 15.94 0.17
CA HIS A 531 -12.30 17.01 0.60
C HIS A 531 -11.82 17.67 1.91
N VAL A 532 -12.30 18.88 2.16
CA VAL A 532 -12.18 19.49 3.50
C VAL A 532 -13.38 19.07 4.36
N PRO A 533 -13.25 18.94 5.68
CA PRO A 533 -14.31 18.40 6.53
C PRO A 533 -15.46 19.40 6.76
N TYR A 534 -15.21 20.69 6.60
CA TYR A 534 -16.20 21.74 6.78
C TYR A 534 -15.88 22.97 5.93
N PHE A 535 -16.86 23.84 5.75
CA PHE A 535 -16.65 25.11 5.04
C PHE A 535 -15.76 26.04 5.87
N GLY A 536 -14.61 26.44 5.33
CA GLY A 536 -13.65 27.19 6.13
C GLY A 536 -12.45 27.71 5.35
N THR A 537 -11.61 28.49 6.02
CA THR A 537 -10.32 28.90 5.47
C THR A 537 -9.25 27.87 5.86
N TYR A 538 -8.49 27.40 4.86
CA TYR A 538 -7.42 26.42 5.04
C TYR A 538 -6.14 26.90 4.36
N GLU A 539 -5.02 26.41 4.87
CA GLU A 539 -3.78 26.28 4.12
C GLU A 539 -3.70 24.88 3.51
N PHE A 540 -3.43 24.83 2.21
CA PHE A 540 -2.99 23.63 1.52
C PHE A 540 -1.46 23.61 1.49
N ARG A 541 -0.87 22.52 1.98
CA ARG A 541 0.59 22.39 2.10
C ARG A 541 1.11 21.13 1.44
N ILE A 542 2.35 21.19 0.98
CA ILE A 542 3.04 20.08 0.31
C ILE A 542 4.29 19.75 1.10
N GLY A 543 4.41 18.50 1.56
CA GLY A 543 5.64 17.93 2.09
C GLY A 543 6.60 17.61 0.95
N MET A 544 7.86 18.01 1.08
CA MET A 544 8.86 17.84 0.03
C MET A 544 10.27 17.63 0.53
N GLN A 545 11.07 17.04 -0.34
CA GLN A 545 12.51 16.88 -0.18
C GLN A 545 13.23 17.58 -1.35
N ASN A 546 14.03 18.58 -1.01
CA ASN A 546 14.84 19.33 -1.96
C ASN A 546 16.22 18.69 -2.14
N VAL A 547 16.63 18.52 -3.40
CA VAL A 547 17.94 17.97 -3.77
C VAL A 547 18.43 18.64 -5.05
N ALA A 548 19.54 19.36 -4.96
CA ALA A 548 19.97 20.32 -5.98
C ALA A 548 20.30 19.72 -7.35
N ASP A 549 20.84 18.50 -7.37
CA ASP A 549 21.32 17.82 -8.57
C ASP A 549 20.29 16.87 -9.20
N ARG A 550 19.13 16.66 -8.55
CA ARG A 550 18.13 15.67 -8.99
C ARG A 550 16.72 16.23 -9.15
N ARG A 551 16.29 17.15 -8.29
CA ARG A 551 14.91 17.63 -8.29
C ARG A 551 14.65 18.68 -9.37
N GLY A 552 13.38 18.89 -9.67
CA GLY A 552 12.90 19.82 -10.69
C GLY A 552 12.38 21.14 -10.13
N MET A 553 11.79 21.92 -11.03
CA MET A 553 11.03 23.13 -10.69
C MET A 553 9.71 23.10 -11.46
N CYS A 554 8.60 23.37 -10.77
CA CYS A 554 7.27 23.27 -11.35
C CYS A 554 6.38 24.48 -11.05
N GLN A 555 5.52 24.87 -11.99
CA GLN A 555 4.43 25.79 -11.72
C GLN A 555 3.25 24.99 -11.15
N LEU A 556 2.72 25.48 -10.02
CA LEU A 556 1.52 24.95 -9.40
C LEU A 556 0.27 25.62 -9.99
N TYR A 557 -0.79 24.84 -10.17
CA TYR A 557 -2.12 25.31 -10.55
C TYR A 557 -3.17 24.66 -9.63
N PHE A 558 -4.22 25.40 -9.31
CA PHE A 558 -5.19 24.98 -8.31
C PHE A 558 -6.62 25.42 -8.66
N GLY A 559 -7.62 24.65 -8.24
CA GLY A 559 -9.03 24.96 -8.45
C GLY A 559 -9.93 23.72 -8.52
N THR A 560 -11.18 23.93 -8.92
CA THR A 560 -12.21 22.86 -8.97
C THR A 560 -12.51 22.34 -10.37
N ASN A 561 -12.00 23.00 -11.41
CA ASN A 561 -12.13 22.54 -12.79
C ASN A 561 -10.78 21.99 -13.28
N PRO A 562 -10.58 20.66 -13.34
CA PRO A 562 -9.28 20.07 -13.68
C PRO A 562 -8.82 20.42 -15.10
N LYS A 563 -9.73 20.85 -15.99
CA LYS A 563 -9.40 21.27 -17.37
C LYS A 563 -9.00 22.74 -17.47
N ASN A 564 -9.20 23.54 -16.43
CA ASN A 564 -8.91 24.98 -16.42
C ASN A 564 -8.54 25.45 -15.00
N LEU A 565 -7.40 24.98 -14.51
CA LEU A 565 -6.84 25.39 -13.22
C LEU A 565 -6.02 26.67 -13.36
N GLU A 566 -6.09 27.56 -12.37
CA GLU A 566 -5.34 28.81 -12.36
C GLU A 566 -3.96 28.62 -11.74
N ALA A 567 -2.94 29.28 -12.27
CA ALA A 567 -1.60 29.25 -11.71
C ALA A 567 -1.59 29.92 -10.33
N ILE A 568 -0.95 29.28 -9.36
CA ILE A 568 -0.83 29.80 -7.99
C ILE A 568 0.63 29.94 -7.58
N GLY A 569 0.95 31.04 -6.89
CA GLY A 569 2.28 31.30 -6.37
C GLY A 569 3.37 31.41 -7.45
N GLN A 570 4.61 31.54 -6.98
CA GLN A 570 5.79 31.39 -7.82
C GLN A 570 6.06 29.90 -8.11
N PRO A 571 6.80 29.56 -9.18
CA PRO A 571 7.24 28.20 -9.41
C PRO A 571 7.94 27.62 -8.18
N LEU A 572 7.56 26.40 -7.82
CA LEU A 572 8.14 25.64 -6.74
C LEU A 572 9.48 25.07 -7.19
N ASP A 573 10.57 25.56 -6.62
CA ASP A 573 11.93 25.11 -6.92
C ASP A 573 12.43 24.13 -5.86
N MET A 574 12.47 22.84 -6.20
CA MET A 574 12.94 21.78 -5.30
C MET A 574 14.47 21.58 -5.36
N ARG A 575 15.20 22.44 -6.07
CA ARG A 575 16.66 22.34 -6.25
C ARG A 575 17.44 23.15 -5.22
N ILE A 576 16.78 24.00 -4.44
CA ILE A 576 17.44 24.87 -3.47
C ILE A 576 17.39 24.27 -2.06
N TYR A 577 18.51 24.31 -1.35
CA TYR A 577 18.59 23.90 0.06
C TYR A 577 18.13 25.01 0.99
N GLY A 578 17.88 24.65 2.25
CA GLY A 578 17.26 25.51 3.24
C GLY A 578 17.95 26.84 3.50
N GLU A 579 19.28 26.88 3.43
CA GLU A 579 20.06 28.10 3.68
C GLU A 579 19.93 29.14 2.57
N ASN A 580 19.25 28.80 1.47
CA ASN A 580 18.96 29.75 0.40
C ASN A 580 18.10 30.91 0.95
N PRO A 581 18.39 32.19 0.63
CA PRO A 581 17.58 33.33 1.05
C PRO A 581 16.10 33.29 0.62
N GLN A 582 15.71 32.40 -0.29
CA GLN A 582 14.32 32.17 -0.64
C GLN A 582 13.58 31.25 0.34
N ILE A 583 14.30 30.55 1.21
CA ILE A 583 13.74 29.65 2.24
C ILE A 583 14.06 30.20 3.64
N GLU A 584 15.29 30.67 3.88
CA GLU A 584 15.77 31.17 5.17
C GLU A 584 15.64 30.17 6.33
N TRP A 585 15.91 28.89 6.04
CA TRP A 585 15.99 27.84 7.06
C TRP A 585 17.34 27.92 7.79
N GLU A 586 17.30 27.65 9.09
CA GLU A 586 18.46 27.44 9.95
C GLU A 586 18.18 26.28 10.92
N GLU A 587 19.21 25.65 11.48
CA GLU A 587 19.03 24.62 12.52
C GLU A 587 18.43 25.23 13.80
N ASP A 588 17.52 24.52 14.48
CA ASP A 588 17.00 24.99 15.77
C ASP A 588 18.14 25.08 16.81
N SER A 589 18.19 26.21 17.51
CA SER A 589 18.97 26.39 18.72
C SER A 589 18.44 25.49 19.83
N ARG A 590 19.35 24.86 20.58
CA ARG A 590 18.99 24.01 21.73
C ARG A 590 18.57 24.81 22.96
N ASP A 591 19.01 26.06 23.05
CA ASP A 591 18.93 26.87 24.26
C ASP A 591 18.10 28.16 24.06
N ASP A 592 17.55 28.39 22.86
CA ASP A 592 16.86 29.63 22.49
C ASP A 592 15.58 29.35 21.68
N GLU A 593 14.45 29.20 22.37
CA GLU A 593 13.14 28.97 21.77
C GLU A 593 12.61 30.21 21.03
N ASP A 594 12.95 31.41 21.49
CA ASP A 594 12.56 32.67 20.83
C ASP A 594 13.23 32.75 19.46
N TYR A 595 14.53 32.42 19.37
CA TYR A 595 15.24 32.34 18.09
C TYR A 595 14.64 31.31 17.13
N ASN A 596 14.26 30.13 17.62
CA ASN A 596 13.60 29.10 16.81
C ASN A 596 12.25 29.59 16.25
N THR A 597 11.50 30.32 17.08
CA THR A 597 10.25 30.96 16.66
C THR A 597 10.48 32.03 15.59
N GLU A 598 11.57 32.79 15.67
CA GLU A 598 11.94 33.75 14.63
C GLU A 598 12.32 33.06 13.31
N ILE A 599 13.02 31.92 13.34
CA ILE A 599 13.32 31.11 12.14
C ILE A 599 12.02 30.69 11.45
N GLU A 600 11.08 30.11 12.19
CA GLU A 600 9.78 29.67 11.66
C GLU A 600 8.99 30.84 11.04
N LYS A 601 8.98 32.01 11.69
CA LYS A 601 8.34 33.22 11.16
C LYS A 601 8.98 33.69 9.85
N ARG A 602 10.33 33.69 9.76
CA ARG A 602 11.07 34.03 8.53
C ARG A 602 10.76 33.07 7.38
N MET A 603 10.83 31.77 7.64
CA MET A 603 10.48 30.74 6.64
C MET A 603 9.03 30.90 6.17
N ARG A 604 8.10 31.12 7.10
CA ARG A 604 6.67 31.24 6.79
C ARG A 604 6.35 32.47 5.93
N ILE A 605 7.05 33.60 6.13
CA ILE A 605 6.95 34.78 5.24
C ILE A 605 7.30 34.41 3.80
N HIS A 606 8.27 33.51 3.62
CA HIS A 606 8.66 32.98 2.31
C HIS A 606 7.76 31.84 1.83
N GLY A 607 6.77 31.41 2.63
CA GLY A 607 5.84 30.32 2.35
C GLY A 607 6.42 28.93 2.59
N TYR A 608 7.49 28.82 3.37
CA TYR A 608 8.10 27.56 3.78
C TYR A 608 7.89 27.32 5.28
N MET A 609 7.94 26.06 5.67
CA MET A 609 7.94 25.62 7.06
C MET A 609 8.92 24.47 7.21
N LYS A 610 9.45 24.27 8.42
CA LYS A 610 10.26 23.08 8.70
C LYS A 610 9.45 21.80 8.55
N ALA A 611 10.15 20.69 8.32
CA ALA A 611 9.56 19.37 8.48
C ALA A 611 9.02 19.19 9.92
N PRO A 612 7.97 18.39 10.11
CA PRO A 612 7.46 18.09 11.44
C PRO A 612 8.46 17.26 12.26
N ARG A 613 8.35 17.33 13.59
CA ARG A 613 9.10 16.48 14.53
C ARG A 613 8.66 15.03 14.50
N TYR A 614 7.49 14.75 13.92
CA TYR A 614 6.87 13.45 13.94
C TYR A 614 7.68 12.34 13.27
N PHE A 615 8.38 12.59 12.17
CA PHE A 615 9.11 11.54 11.46
C PHE A 615 10.57 11.86 11.21
N GLY A 616 11.34 10.79 11.01
CA GLY A 616 12.76 10.83 10.74
C GLY A 616 13.25 9.64 9.92
N THR A 617 14.52 9.32 10.09
CA THR A 617 15.13 8.17 9.41
C THR A 617 14.55 6.88 10.00
N GLY A 618 13.96 6.02 9.16
CA GLY A 618 13.45 4.72 9.57
C GLY A 618 14.54 3.86 10.23
N SER A 619 14.19 3.18 11.32
CA SER A 619 15.13 2.42 12.15
C SER A 619 14.55 1.06 12.52
N SER A 620 15.40 0.03 12.53
CA SER A 620 14.98 -1.32 12.91
C SER A 620 14.60 -1.43 14.38
N THR A 621 15.07 -0.52 15.23
CA THR A 621 14.91 -0.59 16.69
C THR A 621 14.11 0.58 17.26
N ALA A 622 14.45 1.81 16.85
CA ALA A 622 13.73 3.03 17.20
C ALA A 622 14.22 4.20 16.33
N THR A 623 13.33 4.97 15.74
CA THR A 623 13.66 6.24 15.10
C THR A 623 13.87 7.31 16.18
N THR A 624 15.09 7.81 16.31
CA THR A 624 15.48 8.74 17.39
C THR A 624 15.76 10.16 16.92
N ASP A 625 15.99 10.35 15.62
CA ASP A 625 16.17 11.65 14.98
C ASP A 625 14.91 12.00 14.21
N ASN A 626 14.63 13.30 14.02
CA ASN A 626 13.55 13.79 13.17
C ASN A 626 14.10 14.74 12.09
N PHE A 627 13.33 14.93 11.02
CA PHE A 627 13.76 15.74 9.89
C PHE A 627 13.53 17.24 10.05
N ARG A 628 13.00 17.72 11.19
CA ARG A 628 12.81 19.15 11.44
C ARG A 628 14.08 19.97 11.19
N ASN A 629 15.22 19.42 11.62
CA ASN A 629 16.54 20.03 11.44
C ASN A 629 17.28 19.52 10.19
N ASN A 630 16.58 19.00 9.19
CA ASN A 630 17.15 18.63 7.90
C ASN A 630 16.92 19.75 6.88
N ASN A 631 17.99 20.38 6.40
CA ASN A 631 17.97 21.46 5.40
C ASN A 631 17.54 21.03 3.98
N ARG A 632 16.97 19.82 3.85
CA ARG A 632 16.41 19.29 2.61
C ARG A 632 14.93 18.97 2.74
N VAL A 633 14.38 18.85 3.94
CA VAL A 633 13.00 18.38 4.13
C VAL A 633 12.16 19.53 4.67
N PHE A 634 11.13 19.90 3.92
CA PHE A 634 10.33 21.09 4.18
C PHE A 634 8.86 20.84 3.92
N ARG A 635 8.03 21.78 4.39
CA ARG A 635 6.67 21.94 3.93
C ARG A 635 6.54 23.27 3.19
N ARG A 636 5.84 23.27 2.06
CA ARG A 636 5.49 24.46 1.30
C ARG A 636 4.04 24.81 1.53
N ILE A 637 3.75 26.04 1.95
CA ILE A 637 2.39 26.60 1.91
C ILE A 637 2.11 26.94 0.44
N ALA A 638 1.38 26.06 -0.23
CA ALA A 638 1.10 26.19 -1.66
C ALA A 638 -0.06 27.15 -1.93
N TYR A 639 -1.09 27.10 -1.09
CA TYR A 639 -2.28 27.93 -1.26
C TYR A 639 -2.97 28.21 0.09
N THR A 640 -3.56 29.39 0.23
CA THR A 640 -4.43 29.75 1.35
C THR A 640 -5.73 30.31 0.79
N GLY A 641 -6.87 29.77 1.22
CA GLY A 641 -8.16 30.21 0.70
C GLY A 641 -9.33 29.60 1.45
N THR A 642 -10.54 29.91 0.97
CA THR A 642 -11.77 29.34 1.52
C THR A 642 -12.21 28.14 0.69
N PHE A 643 -12.55 27.07 1.39
CA PHE A 643 -12.87 25.77 0.84
C PHE A 643 -14.28 25.35 1.22
N ASP A 644 -14.92 24.64 0.30
CA ASP A 644 -16.27 24.11 0.41
C ASP A 644 -16.17 22.58 0.46
N PRO A 645 -16.69 21.92 1.52
CA PRO A 645 -16.61 20.46 1.64
C PRO A 645 -17.28 19.76 0.46
N HIS A 646 -18.28 20.39 -0.16
CA HIS A 646 -19.05 19.86 -1.30
C HIS A 646 -18.40 20.07 -2.66
N LYS A 647 -17.11 20.44 -2.69
CA LYS A 647 -16.36 20.64 -3.94
C LYS A 647 -15.09 19.81 -3.92
N THR A 648 -14.85 19.17 -5.06
CA THR A 648 -13.57 18.52 -5.35
C THR A 648 -12.56 19.54 -5.83
N TYR A 649 -11.36 19.49 -5.27
CA TYR A 649 -10.24 20.36 -5.61
C TYR A 649 -9.12 19.58 -6.27
N TYR A 650 -8.38 20.24 -7.14
CA TYR A 650 -7.30 19.64 -7.93
C TYR A 650 -6.02 20.45 -7.80
N LEU A 651 -4.89 19.76 -7.69
CA LEU A 651 -3.55 20.31 -7.81
C LEU A 651 -2.93 19.85 -9.13
N ARG A 652 -2.52 20.78 -9.97
CA ARG A 652 -1.70 20.48 -11.16
C ARG A 652 -0.29 21.02 -11.01
N MET A 653 0.69 20.20 -11.34
CA MET A 653 2.12 20.51 -11.27
C MET A 653 2.73 20.31 -12.65
N LYS A 654 3.24 21.41 -13.22
CA LYS A 654 3.83 21.40 -14.56
C LYS A 654 5.28 21.84 -14.52
N SER A 655 6.19 21.04 -15.08
CA SER A 655 7.59 21.39 -15.21
C SER A 655 7.76 22.71 -15.95
N VAL A 656 8.63 23.57 -15.41
CA VAL A 656 9.08 24.82 -16.06
C VAL A 656 10.54 24.73 -16.51
N LEU A 657 11.14 23.54 -16.42
CA LEU A 657 12.50 23.26 -16.88
C LEU A 657 12.47 22.56 -18.24
N GLU A 658 13.47 22.85 -19.07
CA GLU A 658 13.74 22.09 -20.30
C GLU A 658 14.44 20.76 -20.02
N ASN A 659 15.06 20.60 -18.84
CA ASN A 659 15.73 19.37 -18.43
C ASN A 659 14.70 18.32 -17.98
N THR A 660 14.41 17.38 -18.87
CA THR A 660 13.47 16.27 -18.67
C THR A 660 13.96 15.18 -17.72
N SER A 661 15.24 15.22 -17.29
CA SER A 661 15.80 14.26 -16.33
C SER A 661 15.57 14.64 -14.87
N THR A 662 15.07 15.86 -14.60
CA THR A 662 14.78 16.33 -13.25
C THR A 662 13.49 15.74 -12.69
N GLN A 663 13.44 15.56 -11.38
CA GLN A 663 12.36 14.85 -10.69
C GLN A 663 11.46 15.82 -9.92
N LEU A 664 10.15 15.76 -10.18
CA LEU A 664 9.13 16.25 -9.26
C LEU A 664 8.94 15.20 -8.16
N PHE A 665 9.18 15.60 -6.92
CA PHE A 665 9.03 14.75 -5.74
C PHE A 665 7.75 15.11 -4.99
N ILE A 666 6.96 14.11 -4.63
CA ILE A 666 5.73 14.26 -3.84
C ILE A 666 5.76 13.23 -2.71
N ASP A 667 5.68 13.72 -1.46
CA ASP A 667 5.67 12.89 -0.24
C ASP A 667 4.25 12.83 0.33
N TYR A 668 3.79 13.95 0.89
CA TYR A 668 2.46 14.09 1.48
C TYR A 668 1.84 15.47 1.21
N PHE A 669 0.53 15.56 1.38
CA PHE A 669 -0.21 16.81 1.39
C PHE A 669 -0.81 17.09 2.78
N GLU A 670 -1.01 18.36 3.12
CA GLU A 670 -1.72 18.74 4.34
C GLU A 670 -2.87 19.70 4.03
N TRP A 671 -4.02 19.43 4.65
CA TRP A 671 -5.07 20.41 4.88
C TRP A 671 -4.96 20.92 6.32
N CYS A 672 -4.65 22.21 6.48
CA CYS A 672 -4.54 22.82 7.80
C CYS A 672 -5.58 23.95 7.95
N PRO A 673 -6.60 23.79 8.81
CA PRO A 673 -7.61 24.83 8.98
C PRO A 673 -7.06 26.05 9.73
N LYS A 674 -7.68 27.21 9.51
CA LYS A 674 -7.30 28.49 10.16
C LYS A 674 -7.32 28.43 11.68
N SER A 675 -8.21 27.63 12.27
CA SER A 675 -8.27 27.35 13.71
C SER A 675 -6.97 26.75 14.25
N VAL A 676 -6.17 26.08 13.42
CA VAL A 676 -4.90 25.45 13.80
C VAL A 676 -3.73 26.39 13.48
N TYR A 677 -3.55 26.81 12.23
CA TYR A 677 -2.36 27.58 11.85
C TYR A 677 -2.38 29.06 12.27
N ASN A 678 -3.56 29.57 12.65
CA ASN A 678 -3.79 30.94 13.10
C ASN A 678 -4.87 30.94 14.19
N GLY A 679 -4.77 29.96 15.10
CA GLY A 679 -5.64 29.74 16.24
C GLY A 679 -5.33 30.65 17.43
N VAL A 680 -5.94 30.32 18.57
CA VAL A 680 -5.60 30.95 19.86
C VAL A 680 -4.23 30.50 20.34
N ASP A 681 -3.97 29.20 20.18
CA ASP A 681 -2.67 28.59 20.45
C ASP A 681 -1.85 28.53 19.16
N GLU A 682 -0.53 28.59 19.29
CA GLU A 682 0.38 28.41 18.17
C GLU A 682 0.29 26.97 17.65
N GLU A 683 0.48 26.82 16.33
CA GLU A 683 0.54 25.51 15.69
C GLU A 683 1.73 24.71 16.23
N ASP A 684 1.49 23.45 16.60
CA ASP A 684 2.51 22.57 17.14
C ASP A 684 3.56 22.13 16.09
N ASP A 685 4.71 21.65 16.54
CA ASP A 685 5.82 21.26 15.69
C ASP A 685 5.79 19.78 15.23
N TRP A 686 4.75 19.00 15.53
CA TRP A 686 4.62 17.57 15.20
C TRP A 686 3.94 17.31 13.84
#